data_AF-A0A849SXC9-F1
#
_entry.id   AF-A0A849SXC9-F1
#
_cell.length_a   1.000
_cell.length_b   1.000
_cell.length_c   1.000
_cell.angle_alpha   90.00
_cell.angle_beta   90.00
_cell.angle_gamma   90.00
#
_symmetry.space_group_name_H-M   'P 1'
#
loop_
_entity.id
_entity.type
_entity.pdbx_description
1 polymer ?
#
loop_
_entity_poly.entity_id
_entity_poly.type
_entity_poly.pdbx_seq_one_letter_code
_entity_poly.pdbx_strand_id
1 'polypeptide(L)'
;MTDMLSRSLSGLSEGPVPPQSLDAERAVLSACLLGAEAIGRAVEKIDSSVFYRPAHQKIFDACISLYNRNERADLITVTEELRMRGELESAGGPAALAQLLESATTTANVEEHVRIVASKAVLRQLIRASQEIQGECFSGSDETQNILDRSEQKIFAITDSRVRQGFVTLKDLLKPTFKHIQELYERKVFVTGVPSGYDDLDKMTAGFQAGDLIIIAGRPAMGKCLAAHTLIDDPDTGARVTLEECVRRQMTRVMGIDDRGRVRAAPISAWVDSGEQPTYRVITRTGREVEVTGHHPFLTVHGWQPLHDLPVGSKIAVARSLPVFGSDESWSLERVRLLAYFIAEGGLTSRCPNFTNTDPVIVSDFHECIEREFPSTHTRLQDSRGITWRVSRKRNWPEEIADRVHPVTDWLDKLGLMGKKSDSKSFPAEVWCWSRERLVEFLKTLFSCDGTICSMWGDPRIEFTVASRSLAFDVQHALCRLGVVAKLWRKTDRSWRVEITEPASVDCYQHEVGWIGEKATRFSDASPARLPVRARHSNVGHPSADAWELVSAAASRSGVTITELASRAGEALKRGHNLHRNRGITRTRLTAFAEASGDPDLGRAASPDLYWDEILSIEPAGTQQVYDLSVPDGANFVAADVCVHNTSLAVNMGENAAIRHKVPVAIFSLEMSKEQLAMRLLCSQSEVALHKVRSGFLGHEDWPRLTTGAGLLSQAPIMIDDSASPTILEIRAKCRRLKAENRLGLVLIDYLQLVRSAGAAENRVQEISQITRGLKALAKELAVPIIALSQLSRAVDSRAGNERRPQLSDLRESGSIEQDSDLVMFVFREEYYKRDDPSLRGKAELIVAKQRNGPTGEIDMTFLHEFTKFVPGSNLMPGETEPGF
;
A
#
# COMPACT_ATOMS: atom_id res chain seq x y z
N MET A 1 7.91 -84.52 -4.21
CA MET A 1 8.10 -83.36 -3.30
C MET A 1 9.60 -83.07 -3.15
N THR A 2 10.34 -83.02 -4.28
CA THR A 2 11.81 -82.90 -4.26
C THR A 2 12.35 -82.32 -5.58
N ASP A 3 11.55 -81.51 -6.29
CA ASP A 3 11.96 -80.95 -7.59
C ASP A 3 11.52 -79.48 -7.78
N MET A 4 11.19 -78.79 -6.68
CA MET A 4 10.77 -77.38 -6.67
C MET A 4 11.70 -76.47 -5.84
N LEU A 5 12.78 -77.00 -5.26
CA LEU A 5 13.67 -76.24 -4.37
C LEU A 5 15.06 -75.94 -4.96
N SER A 6 15.34 -76.34 -6.21
CA SER A 6 16.66 -76.15 -6.85
C SER A 6 16.73 -75.03 -7.90
N ARG A 7 15.64 -74.29 -8.15
CA ARG A 7 15.54 -73.31 -9.24
C ARG A 7 15.44 -71.83 -8.83
N SER A 8 15.75 -71.48 -7.59
CA SER A 8 15.61 -70.11 -7.08
C SER A 8 16.91 -69.48 -6.55
N LEU A 9 18.05 -69.75 -7.17
CA LEU A 9 19.36 -69.15 -6.80
C LEU A 9 20.15 -68.58 -8.00
N SER A 10 19.51 -68.28 -9.14
CA SER A 10 20.20 -67.73 -10.33
C SER A 10 19.57 -66.44 -10.85
N GLY A 11 19.23 -65.52 -9.94
CA GLY A 11 18.61 -64.24 -10.30
C GLY A 11 18.70 -63.20 -9.18
N LEU A 12 19.89 -63.02 -8.60
CA LEU A 12 20.18 -61.79 -7.86
C LEU A 12 20.29 -60.66 -8.88
N SER A 13 19.17 -60.01 -9.21
CA SER A 13 19.20 -58.77 -9.97
C SER A 13 19.87 -57.71 -9.09
N GLU A 14 21.06 -57.29 -9.50
CA GLU A 14 21.75 -56.12 -8.95
C GLU A 14 20.78 -54.92 -8.93
N GLY A 15 20.76 -54.18 -7.82
CA GLY A 15 19.96 -52.96 -7.70
C GLY A 15 20.34 -51.94 -8.79
N PRO A 16 19.51 -50.90 -8.99
CA PRO A 16 19.75 -49.89 -10.01
C PRO A 16 21.13 -49.24 -9.82
N VAL A 17 22.02 -49.44 -10.79
CA VAL A 17 23.37 -48.85 -10.80
C VAL A 17 23.23 -47.35 -11.08
N PRO A 18 24.01 -46.46 -10.41
CA PRO A 18 23.98 -45.04 -10.70
C PRO A 18 24.23 -44.76 -12.20
N PRO A 19 23.53 -43.79 -12.81
CA PRO A 19 23.69 -43.47 -14.23
C PRO A 19 25.14 -43.20 -14.62
N GLN A 20 25.66 -44.03 -15.52
CA GLN A 20 27.05 -44.00 -15.99
C GLN A 20 27.11 -44.34 -17.49
N SER A 21 28.21 -43.93 -18.15
CA SER A 21 28.54 -44.38 -19.50
C SER A 21 30.05 -44.53 -19.59
N LEU A 22 30.53 -45.73 -19.25
CA LEU A 22 31.96 -46.02 -19.18
C LEU A 22 32.64 -45.90 -20.56
N ASP A 23 31.93 -46.26 -21.63
CA ASP A 23 32.46 -46.17 -22.99
C ASP A 23 32.63 -44.70 -23.43
N ALA A 24 31.70 -43.82 -23.06
CA ALA A 24 31.84 -42.39 -23.32
C ALA A 24 32.97 -41.76 -22.49
N GLU A 25 33.13 -42.17 -21.22
CA GLU A 25 34.25 -41.72 -20.38
C GLU A 25 35.60 -42.13 -20.98
N ARG A 26 35.72 -43.38 -21.42
CA ARG A 26 36.92 -43.89 -22.10
C ARG A 26 37.21 -43.14 -23.40
N ALA A 27 36.19 -42.88 -24.20
CA ALA A 27 36.33 -42.12 -25.44
C ALA A 27 36.83 -40.68 -25.21
N VAL A 28 36.33 -39.99 -24.17
CA VAL A 28 36.80 -38.64 -23.82
C VAL A 28 38.26 -38.65 -23.37
N LEU A 29 38.64 -39.57 -22.48
CA LEU A 29 40.03 -39.67 -22.00
C LEU A 29 40.99 -40.07 -23.12
N SER A 30 40.58 -41.02 -23.97
CA SER A 30 41.36 -41.45 -25.12
C SER A 30 41.61 -40.31 -26.09
N ALA A 31 40.58 -39.50 -26.38
CA ALA A 31 40.75 -38.32 -27.21
C ALA A 31 41.66 -37.26 -26.58
N CYS A 32 41.61 -37.09 -25.25
CA CYS A 32 42.52 -36.21 -24.51
C CYS A 32 43.98 -36.67 -24.63
N LEU A 33 44.25 -37.98 -24.59
CA LEU A 33 45.58 -38.57 -24.75
C LEU A 33 46.11 -38.50 -26.20
N LEU A 34 45.22 -38.37 -27.18
CA LEU A 34 45.58 -38.29 -28.61
C LEU A 34 45.88 -36.87 -29.08
N GLY A 35 45.35 -35.84 -28.42
CA GLY A 35 45.58 -34.46 -28.85
C GLY A 35 45.13 -33.38 -27.85
N ALA A 36 45.96 -32.35 -27.71
CA ALA A 36 45.72 -31.22 -26.81
C ALA A 36 44.47 -30.39 -27.15
N GLU A 37 44.02 -30.39 -28.41
CA GLU A 37 42.76 -29.72 -28.81
C GLU A 37 41.53 -30.36 -28.15
N ALA A 38 41.54 -31.69 -27.96
CA ALA A 38 40.44 -32.38 -27.30
C ALA A 38 40.37 -32.03 -25.80
N ILE A 39 41.53 -31.81 -25.15
CA ILE A 39 41.60 -31.36 -23.76
C ILE A 39 41.00 -29.97 -23.63
N GLY A 40 41.39 -29.01 -24.49
CA GLY A 40 40.83 -27.65 -24.47
C GLY A 40 39.30 -27.63 -24.59
N ARG A 41 38.74 -28.41 -25.52
CA ARG A 41 37.27 -28.51 -25.72
C ARG A 41 36.56 -29.22 -24.57
N ALA A 42 37.21 -30.17 -23.91
CA ALA A 42 36.64 -30.88 -22.76
C ALA A 42 36.66 -30.01 -21.50
N VAL A 43 37.78 -29.33 -21.20
CA VAL A 43 37.95 -28.46 -20.02
C VAL A 43 37.00 -27.26 -20.05
N GLU A 44 36.61 -26.79 -21.24
CA GLU A 44 35.59 -25.74 -21.37
C GLU A 44 34.22 -26.17 -20.85
N LYS A 45 33.89 -27.47 -20.87
CA LYS A 45 32.53 -27.99 -20.63
C LYS A 45 32.40 -28.89 -19.41
N ILE A 46 33.47 -29.55 -18.96
CA ILE A 46 33.44 -30.53 -17.85
C ILE A 46 34.65 -30.41 -16.93
N ASP A 47 34.46 -30.79 -15.66
CA ASP A 47 35.53 -31.01 -14.69
C ASP A 47 35.75 -32.52 -14.44
N SER A 48 36.78 -32.86 -13.65
CA SER A 48 37.09 -34.25 -13.32
C SER A 48 36.00 -34.94 -12.48
N SER A 49 35.19 -34.20 -11.72
CA SER A 49 34.11 -34.78 -10.90
C SER A 49 32.96 -35.37 -11.73
N VAL A 50 32.89 -35.01 -13.02
CA VAL A 50 31.88 -35.50 -13.97
C VAL A 50 32.08 -36.98 -14.31
N PHE A 51 33.28 -37.53 -14.17
CA PHE A 51 33.52 -38.96 -14.43
C PHE A 51 33.02 -39.84 -13.26
N TYR A 52 32.39 -40.97 -13.57
CA TYR A 52 31.89 -41.89 -12.56
C TYR A 52 33.02 -42.68 -11.90
N ARG A 53 34.03 -43.12 -12.66
CA ARG A 53 35.16 -43.88 -12.11
C ARG A 53 36.22 -42.95 -11.52
N PRO A 54 36.62 -43.13 -10.24
CA PRO A 54 37.69 -42.33 -9.64
C PRO A 54 39.01 -42.39 -10.42
N ALA A 55 39.32 -43.53 -11.03
CA ALA A 55 40.48 -43.68 -11.90
C ALA A 55 40.43 -42.71 -13.10
N HIS A 56 39.26 -42.53 -13.72
CA HIS A 56 39.07 -41.61 -14.84
C HIS A 56 39.16 -40.14 -14.41
N GLN A 57 38.69 -39.80 -13.21
CA GLN A 57 38.83 -38.45 -12.63
C GLN A 57 40.32 -38.05 -12.54
N LYS A 58 41.12 -38.94 -11.95
CA LYS A 58 42.57 -38.73 -11.76
C LYS A 58 43.33 -38.62 -13.08
N ILE A 59 42.98 -39.46 -14.06
CA ILE A 59 43.57 -39.39 -15.40
C ILE A 59 43.25 -38.05 -16.07
N PHE A 60 41.99 -37.59 -15.96
CA PHE A 60 41.60 -36.27 -16.49
C PHE A 60 42.32 -35.11 -15.78
N ASP A 61 42.46 -35.17 -14.45
CA ASP A 61 43.21 -34.16 -13.67
C ASP A 61 44.70 -34.11 -14.05
N ALA A 62 45.32 -35.26 -14.35
CA ALA A 62 46.68 -35.31 -14.85
C ALA A 62 46.79 -34.69 -16.26
N CYS A 63 45.82 -34.95 -17.15
CA CYS A 63 45.74 -34.30 -18.46
C CYS A 63 45.58 -32.77 -18.34
N ILE A 64 44.74 -32.29 -17.42
CA ILE A 64 44.55 -30.84 -17.15
C ILE A 64 45.85 -30.22 -16.63
N SER A 65 46.56 -30.88 -15.72
CA SER A 65 47.82 -30.39 -15.16
C SER A 65 48.90 -30.18 -16.22
N LEU A 66 49.04 -31.16 -17.12
CA LEU A 66 49.97 -31.09 -18.24
C LEU A 66 49.56 -29.98 -19.21
N TYR A 67 48.26 -29.89 -19.52
CA TYR A 67 47.71 -28.85 -20.38
C TYR A 67 47.94 -27.43 -19.83
N ASN A 68 47.72 -27.22 -18.52
CA ASN A 68 47.96 -25.93 -17.86
C ASN A 68 49.44 -25.53 -17.83
N ARG A 69 50.36 -26.51 -17.89
CA ARG A 69 51.81 -26.27 -18.03
C ARG A 69 52.27 -26.15 -19.48
N ASN A 70 51.35 -26.15 -20.45
CA ASN A 70 51.65 -26.19 -21.89
C ASN A 70 52.51 -27.41 -22.31
N GLU A 71 52.42 -28.50 -21.56
CA GLU A 71 53.07 -29.77 -21.88
C GLU A 71 52.12 -30.66 -22.71
N ARG A 72 52.66 -31.45 -23.64
CA ARG A 72 51.83 -32.39 -24.40
C ARG A 72 51.40 -33.53 -23.50
N ALA A 73 50.09 -33.73 -23.35
CA ALA A 73 49.53 -34.88 -22.66
C ALA A 73 49.44 -36.07 -23.64
N ASP A 74 50.33 -37.03 -23.47
CA ASP A 74 50.37 -38.32 -24.14
C ASP A 74 50.47 -39.45 -23.10
N LEU A 75 50.48 -40.71 -23.55
CA LEU A 75 50.54 -41.86 -22.65
C LEU A 75 51.71 -41.80 -21.67
N ILE A 76 52.87 -41.34 -22.11
CA ILE A 76 54.12 -41.36 -21.34
C ILE A 76 54.09 -40.24 -20.29
N THR A 77 53.78 -39.02 -20.73
CA THR A 77 53.71 -37.82 -19.87
C THR A 77 52.60 -37.92 -18.82
N VAL A 78 51.42 -38.45 -19.17
CA VAL A 78 50.34 -38.68 -18.20
C VAL A 78 50.70 -39.77 -17.20
N THR A 79 51.39 -40.84 -17.64
CA THR A 79 51.89 -41.89 -16.74
C THR A 79 52.89 -41.34 -15.74
N GLU A 80 53.82 -40.49 -16.20
CA GLU A 80 54.82 -39.88 -15.32
C GLU A 80 54.20 -38.84 -14.37
N GLU A 81 53.24 -38.04 -14.83
CA GLU A 81 52.50 -37.11 -13.97
C GLU A 81 51.72 -37.85 -12.87
N LEU A 82 51.03 -38.94 -13.21
CA LEU A 82 50.33 -39.79 -12.25
C LEU A 82 51.31 -40.48 -11.28
N ARG A 83 52.52 -40.82 -11.74
CA ARG A 83 53.58 -41.38 -10.89
C ARG A 83 54.11 -40.35 -9.91
N MET A 84 54.39 -39.13 -10.36
CA MET A 84 54.83 -38.02 -9.50
C MET A 84 53.80 -37.68 -8.43
N ARG A 85 52.51 -37.81 -8.74
CA ARG A 85 51.40 -37.63 -7.79
C ARG A 85 51.18 -38.81 -6.83
N GLY A 86 51.85 -39.94 -7.05
CA GLY A 86 51.60 -41.18 -6.31
C GLY A 86 50.24 -41.83 -6.62
N GLU A 87 49.61 -41.46 -7.73
CA GLU A 87 48.25 -41.88 -8.10
C GLU A 87 48.20 -42.97 -9.18
N LEU A 88 49.34 -43.32 -9.79
CA LEU A 88 49.43 -44.25 -10.92
C LEU A 88 48.76 -45.62 -10.65
N GLU A 89 49.02 -46.23 -9.50
CA GLU A 89 48.40 -47.50 -9.09
C GLU A 89 46.87 -47.35 -8.96
N SER A 90 46.42 -46.24 -8.38
CA SER A 90 44.98 -45.95 -8.19
C SER A 90 44.24 -45.58 -9.47
N ALA A 91 44.96 -45.20 -10.53
CA ALA A 91 44.45 -44.97 -11.86
C ALA A 91 44.36 -46.27 -12.71
N GLY A 92 44.81 -47.41 -12.18
CA GLY A 92 44.82 -48.71 -12.86
C GLY A 92 46.15 -49.05 -13.54
N GLY A 93 47.21 -48.27 -13.28
CA GLY A 93 48.55 -48.50 -13.80
C GLY A 93 48.70 -48.22 -15.31
N PRO A 94 49.91 -48.43 -15.85
CA PRO A 94 50.21 -48.14 -17.26
C PRO A 94 49.36 -48.95 -18.25
N ALA A 95 48.98 -50.18 -17.88
CA ALA A 95 48.18 -51.06 -18.72
C ALA A 95 46.76 -50.53 -18.94
N ALA A 96 46.14 -49.90 -17.93
CA ALA A 96 44.81 -49.30 -18.06
C ALA A 96 44.83 -48.08 -19.00
N LEU A 97 45.87 -47.25 -18.92
CA LEU A 97 46.06 -46.10 -19.82
C LEU A 97 46.27 -46.55 -21.27
N ALA A 98 47.03 -47.62 -21.50
CA ALA A 98 47.20 -48.21 -22.83
C ALA A 98 45.88 -48.73 -23.41
N GLN A 99 45.03 -49.37 -22.58
CA GLN A 99 43.69 -49.83 -23.00
C GLN A 99 42.75 -48.67 -23.35
N LEU A 100 42.89 -47.50 -22.71
CA LEU A 100 42.09 -46.31 -23.07
C LEU A 100 42.38 -45.87 -24.51
N LEU A 101 43.63 -45.95 -24.96
CA LEU A 101 44.01 -45.59 -26.34
C LEU A 101 43.40 -46.54 -27.38
N GLU A 102 43.27 -47.83 -27.06
CA GLU A 102 42.65 -48.81 -27.97
C GLU A 102 41.15 -48.55 -28.19
N SER A 103 40.48 -47.85 -27.27
CA SER A 103 39.05 -47.53 -27.34
C SER A 103 38.71 -46.31 -28.24
N ALA A 104 39.69 -45.70 -28.89
CA ALA A 104 39.52 -44.49 -29.69
C ALA A 104 38.78 -44.73 -31.02
N THR A 105 37.48 -44.49 -31.07
CA THR A 105 36.72 -44.36 -32.33
C THR A 105 36.66 -42.89 -32.75
N THR A 106 37.75 -42.37 -33.33
CA THR A 106 37.91 -41.00 -33.90
C THR A 106 37.77 -39.79 -32.95
N THR A 107 38.70 -38.84 -33.04
CA THR A 107 38.73 -37.58 -32.24
C THR A 107 37.67 -36.55 -32.63
N ALA A 108 36.90 -36.78 -33.70
CA ALA A 108 35.91 -35.83 -34.20
C ALA A 108 34.67 -35.66 -33.31
N ASN A 109 34.32 -36.67 -32.49
CA ASN A 109 33.07 -36.72 -31.74
C ASN A 109 33.21 -36.44 -30.22
N VAL A 110 34.33 -35.86 -29.77
CA VAL A 110 34.59 -35.61 -28.34
C VAL A 110 33.47 -34.81 -27.68
N GLU A 111 32.90 -33.82 -28.36
CA GLU A 111 31.84 -33.00 -27.78
C GLU A 111 30.57 -33.78 -27.45
N GLU A 112 30.20 -34.77 -28.27
CA GLU A 112 29.01 -35.58 -28.04
C GLU A 112 29.25 -36.53 -26.86
N HIS A 113 30.43 -37.13 -26.76
CA HIS A 113 30.80 -37.96 -25.62
C HIS A 113 30.91 -37.14 -24.32
N VAL A 114 31.46 -35.93 -24.36
CA VAL A 114 31.49 -34.99 -23.23
C VAL A 114 30.06 -34.65 -22.79
N ARG A 115 29.14 -34.40 -23.73
CA ARG A 115 27.72 -34.14 -23.43
C ARG A 115 27.06 -35.35 -22.74
N ILE A 116 27.35 -36.58 -23.19
CA ILE A 116 26.84 -37.82 -22.58
C ILE A 116 27.34 -37.95 -21.14
N VAL A 117 28.65 -37.80 -20.91
CA VAL A 117 29.27 -37.92 -19.57
C VAL A 117 28.73 -36.84 -18.62
N ALA A 118 28.63 -35.59 -19.09
CA ALA A 118 28.01 -34.48 -18.36
C ALA A 118 26.54 -34.75 -18.00
N SER A 119 25.74 -35.26 -18.95
CA SER A 119 24.35 -35.61 -18.69
C SER A 119 24.20 -36.69 -17.62
N LYS A 120 25.07 -37.71 -17.62
CA LYS A 120 25.05 -38.77 -16.59
C LYS A 120 25.47 -38.24 -15.22
N ALA A 121 26.43 -37.31 -15.15
CA ALA A 121 26.82 -36.67 -13.89
C ALA A 121 25.68 -35.86 -13.26
N VAL A 122 24.92 -35.10 -14.06
CA VAL A 122 23.74 -34.37 -13.59
C VAL A 122 22.71 -35.32 -13.00
N LEU A 123 22.45 -36.47 -13.64
CA LEU A 123 21.54 -37.48 -13.09
C LEU A 123 22.02 -38.04 -11.74
N ARG A 124 23.34 -38.23 -11.57
CA ARG A 124 23.91 -38.67 -10.28
C ARG A 124 23.79 -37.61 -9.20
N GLN A 125 24.03 -36.34 -9.54
CA GLN A 125 23.84 -35.22 -8.60
C GLN A 125 22.37 -35.09 -8.17
N LEU A 126 21.44 -35.28 -9.11
CA LEU A 126 20.01 -35.25 -8.83
C LEU A 126 19.58 -36.40 -7.91
N ILE A 127 20.10 -37.62 -8.14
CA ILE A 127 19.87 -38.77 -7.24
C ILE A 127 20.38 -38.48 -5.82
N ARG A 128 21.58 -37.91 -5.68
CA ARG A 128 22.13 -37.53 -4.36
C ARG A 128 21.27 -36.48 -3.67
N ALA A 129 20.90 -35.42 -4.39
CA ALA A 129 20.03 -34.37 -3.84
C ALA A 129 18.68 -34.95 -3.40
N SER A 130 18.07 -35.84 -4.20
CA SER A 130 16.83 -36.52 -3.81
C SER A 130 16.98 -37.40 -2.57
N GLN A 131 18.09 -38.12 -2.42
CA GLN A 131 18.37 -38.94 -1.24
C GLN A 131 18.56 -38.09 0.03
N GLU A 132 19.23 -36.95 -0.09
CA GLU A 132 19.39 -36.00 1.01
C GLU A 132 18.04 -35.37 1.41
N ILE A 133 17.25 -34.90 0.44
CA ILE A 133 15.90 -34.36 0.68
C ILE A 133 15.03 -35.42 1.36
N GLN A 134 15.09 -36.66 0.88
CA GLN A 134 14.36 -37.77 1.49
C GLN A 134 14.79 -38.01 2.95
N GLY A 135 16.10 -37.97 3.23
CA GLY A 135 16.64 -38.07 4.59
C GLY A 135 16.17 -36.94 5.51
N GLU A 136 16.17 -35.70 5.02
CA GLU A 136 15.68 -34.52 5.74
C GLU A 136 14.18 -34.67 6.07
N CYS A 137 13.36 -35.10 5.10
CA CYS A 137 11.93 -35.35 5.30
C CYS A 137 11.65 -36.43 6.37
N PHE A 138 12.45 -37.51 6.43
CA PHE A 138 12.30 -38.56 7.44
C PHE A 138 12.82 -38.16 8.82
N SER A 139 13.80 -37.26 8.89
CA SER A 139 14.37 -36.78 10.15
C SER A 139 13.41 -35.90 10.97
N GLY A 140 12.49 -35.19 10.29
CA GLY A 140 11.37 -34.48 10.92
C GLY A 140 11.75 -33.37 11.93
N SER A 141 13.00 -32.91 11.92
CA SER A 141 13.54 -32.02 12.95
C SER A 141 13.31 -30.52 12.70
N ASP A 142 12.82 -30.14 11.54
CA ASP A 142 12.69 -28.75 11.08
C ASP A 142 11.28 -28.43 10.58
N GLU A 143 10.93 -27.14 10.57
CA GLU A 143 9.69 -26.64 9.96
C GLU A 143 9.62 -26.99 8.47
N THR A 144 8.43 -27.41 8.02
CA THR A 144 8.19 -27.86 6.63
C THR A 144 8.63 -26.83 5.58
N GLN A 145 8.44 -25.54 5.85
CA GLN A 145 8.84 -24.47 4.93
C GLN A 145 10.37 -24.43 4.73
N ASN A 146 11.14 -24.60 5.80
CA ASN A 146 12.61 -24.58 5.73
C ASN A 146 13.16 -25.79 4.97
N ILE A 147 12.48 -26.95 5.05
CA ILE A 147 12.84 -28.15 4.27
C ILE A 147 12.54 -27.91 2.79
N LEU A 148 11.41 -27.28 2.46
CA LEU A 148 11.06 -26.92 1.08
C LEU A 148 12.07 -25.93 0.48
N ASP A 149 12.42 -24.87 1.19
CA ASP A 149 13.37 -23.85 0.72
C ASP A 149 14.77 -24.44 0.47
N ARG A 150 15.26 -25.30 1.39
CA ARG A 150 16.54 -26.02 1.20
C ARG A 150 16.49 -27.00 0.04
N SER A 151 15.37 -27.71 -0.12
CA SER A 151 15.16 -28.63 -1.24
C SER A 151 15.21 -27.89 -2.57
N GLU A 152 14.55 -26.73 -2.65
CA GLU A 152 14.56 -25.88 -3.84
C GLU A 152 15.98 -25.38 -4.14
N GLN A 153 16.72 -24.89 -3.14
CA GLN A 153 18.12 -24.47 -3.31
C GLN A 153 19.02 -25.61 -3.83
N LYS A 154 18.88 -26.84 -3.30
CA LYS A 154 19.68 -28.00 -3.72
C LYS A 154 19.42 -28.39 -5.18
N ILE A 155 18.16 -28.41 -5.60
CA ILE A 155 17.79 -28.70 -6.99
C ILE A 155 18.25 -27.56 -7.92
N PHE A 156 18.15 -26.31 -7.46
CA PHE A 156 18.54 -25.14 -8.24
C PHE A 156 20.05 -25.08 -8.49
N ALA A 157 20.88 -25.41 -7.49
CA ALA A 157 22.34 -25.42 -7.61
C ALA A 157 22.85 -26.36 -8.72
N ILE A 158 22.16 -27.48 -8.95
CA ILE A 158 22.47 -28.43 -10.04
C ILE A 158 22.27 -27.76 -11.41
N THR A 159 21.26 -26.89 -11.54
CA THR A 159 20.92 -26.21 -12.80
C THR A 159 21.89 -25.06 -13.12
N ASP A 160 22.39 -24.36 -12.10
CA ASP A 160 23.28 -23.19 -12.26
C ASP A 160 24.69 -23.57 -12.71
N SER A 161 25.14 -24.78 -12.37
CA SER A 161 26.45 -25.34 -12.78
C SER A 161 26.68 -25.43 -14.30
N ARG A 162 25.63 -25.29 -15.12
CA ARG A 162 25.71 -25.29 -16.60
C ARG A 162 26.26 -24.00 -17.21
N VAL A 163 26.32 -22.89 -16.47
CA VAL A 163 26.60 -21.55 -17.04
C VAL A 163 27.93 -20.99 -16.54
N ARG A 164 29.04 -21.62 -16.92
CA ARG A 164 30.34 -20.93 -16.97
C ARG A 164 30.66 -20.62 -18.43
N GLN A 165 30.33 -19.41 -18.88
CA GLN A 165 30.84 -18.92 -20.16
C GLN A 165 32.36 -18.73 -20.02
N GLY A 166 33.15 -19.41 -20.86
CA GLY A 166 34.58 -19.22 -20.96
C GLY A 166 34.95 -17.86 -21.59
N PHE A 167 36.25 -17.56 -21.67
CA PHE A 167 36.73 -16.35 -22.35
C PHE A 167 36.44 -16.43 -23.86
N VAL A 168 35.79 -15.39 -24.40
CA VAL A 168 35.55 -15.25 -25.86
C VAL A 168 36.60 -14.30 -26.43
N THR A 169 37.18 -14.62 -27.60
CA THR A 169 38.16 -13.73 -28.22
C THR A 169 37.49 -12.52 -28.87
N LEU A 170 38.14 -11.34 -28.82
CA LEU A 170 37.60 -10.12 -29.44
C LEU A 170 37.33 -10.31 -30.95
N LYS A 171 38.16 -11.10 -31.63
CA LYS A 171 37.99 -11.42 -33.06
C LYS A 171 36.65 -12.09 -33.35
N ASP A 172 36.21 -12.98 -32.45
CA ASP A 172 34.94 -13.69 -32.59
C ASP A 172 33.73 -12.81 -32.26
N LEU A 173 33.91 -11.77 -31.42
CA LEU A 173 32.87 -10.79 -31.09
C LEU A 173 32.68 -9.72 -32.18
N LEU A 174 33.77 -9.31 -32.85
CA LEU A 174 33.72 -8.24 -33.85
C LEU A 174 32.75 -8.55 -35.00
N LYS A 175 32.73 -9.79 -35.50
CA LYS A 175 31.87 -10.17 -36.64
C LYS A 175 30.37 -10.10 -36.28
N PRO A 176 29.88 -10.67 -35.17
CA PRO A 176 28.53 -10.44 -34.66
C PRO A 176 28.21 -8.97 -34.39
N THR A 177 29.13 -8.22 -33.77
CA THR A 177 28.91 -6.80 -33.45
C THR A 177 28.74 -5.96 -34.71
N PHE A 178 29.58 -6.14 -35.73
CA PHE A 178 29.43 -5.43 -37.02
C PHE A 178 28.13 -5.80 -37.73
N LYS A 179 27.73 -7.08 -37.68
CA LYS A 179 26.44 -7.51 -38.22
C LYS A 179 25.28 -6.79 -37.51
N HIS A 180 25.34 -6.70 -36.17
CA HIS A 180 24.33 -5.99 -35.39
C HIS A 180 24.29 -4.49 -35.71
N ILE A 181 25.46 -3.83 -35.84
CA ILE A 181 25.55 -2.43 -36.26
C ILE A 181 24.96 -2.23 -37.67
N GLN A 182 25.22 -3.15 -38.60
CA GLN A 182 24.65 -3.10 -39.94
C GLN A 182 23.12 -3.25 -39.91
N GLU A 183 22.60 -4.19 -39.12
CA GLU A 183 21.15 -4.35 -38.91
C GLU A 183 20.51 -3.08 -38.34
N LEU A 184 21.18 -2.38 -37.42
CA LEU A 184 20.73 -1.09 -36.87
C LEU A 184 20.76 0.02 -37.93
N TYR A 185 21.83 0.09 -38.72
CA TYR A 185 21.98 1.06 -39.81
C TYR A 185 20.90 0.89 -40.89
N GLU A 186 20.57 -0.35 -41.25
CA GLU A 186 19.54 -0.67 -42.24
C GLU A 186 18.13 -0.34 -41.74
N ARG A 187 17.86 -0.54 -40.44
CA ARG A 187 16.54 -0.27 -39.84
C ARG A 187 16.22 1.23 -39.71
N LYS A 188 17.23 2.11 -39.59
CA LYS A 188 17.06 3.56 -39.37
C LYS A 188 16.10 3.92 -38.21
N VAL A 189 16.05 3.09 -37.16
CA VAL A 189 15.17 3.31 -36.00
C VAL A 189 15.99 3.92 -34.85
N PHE A 190 15.48 5.00 -34.25
CA PHE A 190 16.13 5.71 -33.14
C PHE A 190 16.12 4.93 -31.81
N VAL A 191 15.20 3.98 -31.64
CA VAL A 191 15.05 3.16 -30.43
C VAL A 191 15.57 1.75 -30.69
N THR A 192 16.62 1.35 -29.96
CA THR A 192 17.26 0.03 -30.08
C THR A 192 16.78 -0.97 -29.03
N GLY A 193 16.28 -0.47 -27.89
CA GLY A 193 15.75 -1.25 -26.77
C GLY A 193 14.22 -1.31 -26.73
N VAL A 194 13.66 -1.65 -25.57
CA VAL A 194 12.22 -1.59 -25.30
C VAL A 194 11.81 -0.13 -25.14
N PRO A 195 10.97 0.43 -26.01
CA PRO A 195 10.50 1.81 -25.91
C PRO A 195 9.69 2.04 -24.63
N SER A 196 9.92 3.19 -23.99
CA SER A 196 9.23 3.63 -22.78
C SER A 196 7.84 4.23 -23.07
N GLY A 197 7.62 4.66 -24.32
CA GLY A 197 6.40 5.37 -24.74
C GLY A 197 6.47 6.88 -24.57
N TYR A 198 7.61 7.42 -24.15
CA TYR A 198 7.92 8.84 -24.08
C TYR A 198 9.06 9.16 -25.04
N ASP A 199 8.79 9.90 -26.11
CA ASP A 199 9.75 10.12 -27.20
C ASP A 199 11.04 10.78 -26.72
N ASP A 200 10.96 11.71 -25.77
CA ASP A 200 12.14 12.41 -25.25
C ASP A 200 13.00 11.51 -24.36
N LEU A 201 12.37 10.60 -23.60
CA LEU A 201 13.08 9.55 -22.86
C LEU A 201 13.72 8.55 -23.80
N ASP A 202 13.00 8.14 -24.86
CA ASP A 202 13.47 7.17 -25.84
C ASP A 202 14.60 7.75 -26.71
N LYS A 203 14.60 9.06 -27.01
CA LYS A 203 15.74 9.75 -27.64
C LYS A 203 16.99 9.75 -26.75
N MET A 204 16.81 9.91 -25.43
CA MET A 204 17.92 9.94 -24.48
C MET A 204 18.48 8.54 -24.16
N THR A 205 17.61 7.54 -24.06
CA THR A 205 17.96 6.18 -23.62
C THR A 205 18.13 5.19 -24.77
N ALA A 206 17.68 5.54 -25.99
CA ALA A 206 17.45 4.62 -27.10
C ALA A 206 16.52 3.45 -26.71
N GLY A 207 15.63 3.67 -25.74
CA GLY A 207 14.80 2.64 -25.10
C GLY A 207 15.55 1.83 -24.05
N PHE A 208 14.82 1.02 -23.28
CA PHE A 208 15.35 0.15 -22.23
C PHE A 208 16.10 -1.04 -22.83
N GLN A 209 17.42 -1.12 -22.63
CA GLN A 209 18.25 -2.13 -23.27
C GLN A 209 18.14 -3.50 -22.57
N ALA A 210 18.32 -4.56 -23.34
CA ALA A 210 18.35 -5.93 -22.83
C ALA A 210 19.50 -6.13 -21.84
N GLY A 211 19.19 -6.63 -20.65
CA GLY A 211 20.18 -6.88 -19.62
C GLY A 211 20.39 -5.74 -18.62
N ASP A 212 19.70 -4.62 -18.80
CA ASP A 212 19.80 -3.46 -17.90
C ASP A 212 18.90 -3.58 -16.68
N LEU A 213 19.43 -3.11 -15.54
CA LEU A 213 18.67 -2.87 -14.33
C LEU A 213 18.39 -1.36 -14.23
N ILE A 214 17.11 -1.02 -14.30
CA ILE A 214 16.60 0.35 -14.32
C ILE A 214 15.92 0.61 -12.99
N ILE A 215 16.35 1.66 -12.30
CA ILE A 215 15.75 2.10 -11.03
C ILE A 215 14.97 3.37 -11.27
N ILE A 216 13.69 3.35 -10.91
CA ILE A 216 12.85 4.55 -10.87
C ILE A 216 12.58 4.86 -9.41
N ALA A 217 12.98 6.05 -8.97
CA ALA A 217 12.80 6.46 -7.60
C ALA A 217 12.06 7.78 -7.47
N GLY A 218 11.26 7.85 -6.42
CA GLY A 218 10.48 9.03 -6.08
C GLY A 218 10.15 9.01 -4.59
N ARG A 219 9.69 10.14 -4.07
CA ARG A 219 9.11 10.16 -2.72
C ARG A 219 7.73 9.49 -2.76
N PRO A 220 7.35 8.69 -1.75
CA PRO A 220 5.98 8.21 -1.62
C PRO A 220 5.04 9.41 -1.60
N ALA A 221 3.92 9.31 -2.31
CA ALA A 221 2.88 10.32 -2.28
C ALA A 221 3.41 11.76 -2.37
N MET A 222 4.11 12.09 -3.46
CA MET A 222 4.41 13.47 -3.88
C MET A 222 3.10 14.29 -3.92
N GLY A 223 2.66 14.76 -2.74
CA GLY A 223 1.46 15.55 -2.53
C GLY A 223 0.37 15.05 -1.58
N LYS A 224 0.44 13.85 -0.96
CA LYS A 224 -0.74 13.26 -0.28
C LYS A 224 -0.55 12.95 1.19
N CYS A 225 0.12 13.85 1.91
CA CYS A 225 0.38 13.70 3.34
C CYS A 225 -0.59 14.54 4.20
N LEU A 226 -0.78 14.10 5.44
CA LEU A 226 -1.59 14.71 6.50
C LEU A 226 -0.68 15.17 7.65
N ALA A 227 -1.07 16.19 8.40
CA ALA A 227 -0.30 16.66 9.54
C ALA A 227 -0.21 15.62 10.66
N ALA A 228 0.92 15.60 11.39
CA ALA A 228 1.22 14.68 12.49
C ALA A 228 0.12 14.55 13.54
N HIS A 229 -0.47 15.68 13.91
CA HIS A 229 -1.49 15.79 14.93
C HIS A 229 -2.90 15.44 14.43
N THR A 230 -3.06 15.10 13.14
CA THR A 230 -4.35 14.69 12.59
C THR A 230 -4.83 13.43 13.30
N LEU A 231 -6.06 13.45 13.80
CA LEU A 231 -6.63 12.34 14.57
C LEU A 231 -7.22 11.29 13.64
N ILE A 232 -6.97 10.02 13.96
CA ILE A 232 -7.57 8.85 13.32
C ILE A 232 -8.15 7.93 14.40
N ASP A 233 -9.12 7.12 13.99
CA ASP A 233 -9.79 6.16 14.87
C ASP A 233 -9.26 4.75 14.64
N ASP A 234 -8.85 4.10 15.71
CA ASP A 234 -8.45 2.70 15.73
C ASP A 234 -9.70 1.80 15.66
N PRO A 235 -9.92 1.05 14.58
CA PRO A 235 -11.09 0.19 14.45
C PRO A 235 -11.11 -0.98 15.44
N ASP A 236 -9.95 -1.41 15.96
CA ASP A 236 -9.84 -2.60 16.80
C ASP A 236 -10.04 -2.26 18.29
N THR A 237 -9.55 -1.09 18.74
CA THR A 237 -9.66 -0.67 20.15
C THR A 237 -10.72 0.40 20.40
N GLY A 238 -11.15 1.11 19.35
CA GLY A 238 -11.98 2.32 19.46
C GLY A 238 -11.21 3.58 19.83
N ALA A 239 -9.92 3.47 20.16
CA ALA A 239 -9.10 4.59 20.60
C ALA A 239 -8.94 5.64 19.49
N ARG A 240 -8.92 6.92 19.89
CA ARG A 240 -8.58 8.02 18.99
C ARG A 240 -7.12 8.39 19.17
N VAL A 241 -6.32 8.26 18.10
CA VAL A 241 -4.87 8.49 18.14
C VAL A 241 -4.44 9.49 17.08
N THR A 242 -3.29 10.13 17.28
CA THR A 242 -2.69 10.97 16.24
C THR A 242 -2.09 10.11 15.14
N LEU A 243 -1.95 10.67 13.95
CA LEU A 243 -1.33 9.99 12.83
C LEU A 243 0.13 9.62 13.12
N GLU A 244 0.87 10.50 13.80
CA GLU A 244 2.21 10.20 14.32
C GLU A 244 2.22 8.96 15.23
N GLU A 245 1.26 8.86 16.15
CA GLU A 245 1.16 7.72 17.06
C GLU A 245 0.78 6.44 16.33
N CYS A 246 -0.09 6.52 15.32
CA CYS A 246 -0.42 5.40 14.43
C CYS A 246 0.83 4.86 13.72
N VAL A 247 1.65 5.75 13.16
CA VAL A 247 2.92 5.38 12.51
C VAL A 247 3.91 4.81 13.52
N ARG A 248 4.01 5.40 14.72
CA ARG A 248 4.93 4.94 15.78
C ARG A 248 4.53 3.57 16.34
N ARG A 249 3.23 3.31 16.51
CA ARG A 249 2.68 2.03 16.99
C ARG A 249 2.53 0.98 15.90
N GLN A 250 2.70 1.35 14.62
CA GLN A 250 2.46 0.50 13.46
C GLN A 250 1.07 -0.17 13.50
N MET A 251 0.02 0.64 13.67
CA MET A 251 -1.36 0.12 13.68
C MET A 251 -1.72 -0.59 12.39
N THR A 252 -2.29 -1.78 12.48
CA THR A 252 -2.55 -2.66 11.32
C THR A 252 -3.76 -2.25 10.50
N ARG A 253 -4.67 -1.43 11.03
CA ARG A 253 -5.96 -1.09 10.39
C ARG A 253 -6.37 0.36 10.65
N VAL A 254 -7.12 0.93 9.71
CA VAL A 254 -7.76 2.25 9.79
C VAL A 254 -9.15 2.21 9.18
N MET A 255 -10.00 3.19 9.51
CA MET A 255 -11.27 3.35 8.81
C MET A 255 -11.03 3.91 7.40
N GLY A 256 -11.70 3.34 6.41
CA GLY A 256 -11.75 3.81 5.03
C GLY A 256 -13.15 3.63 4.46
N ILE A 257 -13.30 3.94 3.18
CA ILE A 257 -14.59 3.91 2.48
C ILE A 257 -14.55 2.89 1.35
N ASP A 258 -15.58 2.04 1.31
CA ASP A 258 -15.78 1.08 0.22
C ASP A 258 -16.34 1.77 -1.06
N ASP A 259 -16.42 1.03 -2.16
CA ASP A 259 -16.87 1.60 -3.45
C ASP A 259 -18.34 2.07 -3.43
N ARG A 260 -19.14 1.67 -2.42
CA ARG A 260 -20.52 2.11 -2.19
C ARG A 260 -20.63 3.27 -1.20
N GLY A 261 -19.51 3.83 -0.75
CA GLY A 261 -19.50 4.95 0.18
C GLY A 261 -19.73 4.53 1.63
N ARG A 262 -19.67 3.24 1.98
CA ARG A 262 -19.83 2.78 3.37
C ARG A 262 -18.50 2.81 4.09
N VAL A 263 -18.52 3.26 5.34
CA VAL A 263 -17.31 3.35 6.17
C VAL A 263 -17.01 1.95 6.75
N ARG A 264 -15.81 1.44 6.53
CA ARG A 264 -15.34 0.13 7.05
C ARG A 264 -13.87 0.15 7.43
N ALA A 265 -13.45 -0.81 8.26
CA ALA A 265 -12.05 -0.98 8.61
C ALA A 265 -11.25 -1.62 7.44
N ALA A 266 -10.15 -0.99 7.06
CA ALA A 266 -9.23 -1.40 6.00
C ALA A 266 -7.80 -1.62 6.56
N PRO A 267 -7.03 -2.59 6.04
CA PRO A 267 -5.67 -2.85 6.50
C PRO A 267 -4.67 -1.79 6.01
N ILE A 268 -3.70 -1.44 6.85
CA ILE A 268 -2.55 -0.61 6.48
C ILE A 268 -1.40 -1.52 6.02
N SER A 269 -0.82 -1.22 4.85
CA SER A 269 0.35 -1.93 4.32
C SER A 269 1.67 -1.20 4.58
N ALA A 270 1.64 0.14 4.71
CA ALA A 270 2.84 0.92 5.02
C ALA A 270 2.52 2.20 5.80
N TRP A 271 3.46 2.58 6.68
CA TRP A 271 3.45 3.84 7.42
C TRP A 271 4.58 4.72 6.91
N VAL A 272 4.23 5.84 6.31
CA VAL A 272 5.16 6.76 5.70
C VAL A 272 5.22 8.01 6.55
N ASP A 273 6.41 8.34 7.03
CA ASP A 273 6.70 9.67 7.55
C ASP A 273 7.39 10.47 6.43
N SER A 274 6.83 11.63 6.17
CA SER A 274 7.16 12.48 5.02
C SER A 274 7.88 13.77 5.45
N GLY A 275 8.30 13.85 6.72
CA GLY A 275 9.04 14.98 7.28
C GLY A 275 8.21 16.26 7.37
N GLU A 276 8.90 17.39 7.48
CA GLU A 276 8.29 18.72 7.56
C GLU A 276 7.87 19.23 6.17
N GLN A 277 6.58 19.50 5.98
CA GLN A 277 6.04 20.01 4.71
C GLN A 277 5.05 21.14 4.96
N PRO A 278 4.87 22.07 3.99
CA PRO A 278 3.81 23.05 4.10
C PRO A 278 2.45 22.34 4.15
N THR A 279 1.55 22.79 5.02
CA THR A 279 0.19 22.28 5.10
C THR A 279 -0.81 23.42 4.96
N TYR A 280 -2.02 23.06 4.56
CA TYR A 280 -3.17 23.94 4.48
C TYR A 280 -4.25 23.37 5.40
N ARG A 281 -4.80 24.23 6.24
CA ARG A 281 -5.94 23.92 7.09
C ARG A 281 -7.22 24.13 6.28
N VAL A 282 -7.95 23.04 6.08
CA VAL A 282 -9.25 23.04 5.40
C VAL A 282 -10.31 23.05 6.48
N ILE A 283 -11.17 24.08 6.49
CA ILE A 283 -12.27 24.21 7.44
C ILE A 283 -13.59 24.08 6.68
N THR A 284 -14.44 23.16 7.12
CA THR A 284 -15.74 22.91 6.49
C THR A 284 -16.88 23.66 7.19
N ARG A 285 -18.08 23.68 6.59
CA ARG A 285 -19.25 24.37 7.14
C ARG A 285 -19.76 23.76 8.44
N THR A 286 -19.63 22.46 8.61
CA THR A 286 -19.93 21.84 9.91
C THR A 286 -18.85 22.12 10.95
N GLY A 287 -17.75 22.78 10.61
CA GLY A 287 -16.67 23.12 11.54
C GLY A 287 -15.64 22.02 11.71
N ARG A 288 -15.66 20.98 10.86
CA ARG A 288 -14.55 20.00 10.79
C ARG A 288 -13.32 20.70 10.23
N GLU A 289 -12.17 20.31 10.74
CA GLU A 289 -10.89 20.82 10.27
C GLU A 289 -9.92 19.68 10.00
N VAL A 290 -9.15 19.81 8.93
CA VAL A 290 -8.06 18.88 8.63
C VAL A 290 -6.89 19.65 8.04
N GLU A 291 -5.68 19.32 8.47
CA GLU A 291 -4.45 19.91 7.94
C GLU A 291 -3.77 18.93 6.99
N VAL A 292 -3.69 19.33 5.72
CA VAL A 292 -3.22 18.48 4.63
C VAL A 292 -2.21 19.21 3.76
N THR A 293 -1.44 18.45 2.99
CA THR A 293 -0.62 19.01 1.91
C THR A 293 -1.51 19.50 0.75
N GLY A 294 -1.08 20.52 -0.01
CA GLY A 294 -1.92 21.18 -1.03
C GLY A 294 -2.37 20.31 -2.22
N HIS A 295 -1.78 19.13 -2.38
CA HIS A 295 -2.12 18.17 -3.43
C HIS A 295 -2.97 17.01 -2.88
N HIS A 296 -3.38 17.09 -1.62
CA HIS A 296 -4.11 16.04 -0.96
C HIS A 296 -5.52 15.94 -1.57
N PRO A 297 -5.91 14.77 -2.12
CA PRO A 297 -7.20 14.60 -2.77
C PRO A 297 -8.34 14.45 -1.76
N PHE A 298 -9.42 15.19 -1.98
CA PHE A 298 -10.69 15.05 -1.26
C PHE A 298 -11.75 14.44 -2.17
N LEU A 299 -12.65 13.65 -1.60
CA LEU A 299 -13.75 13.05 -2.34
C LEU A 299 -14.85 14.09 -2.58
N THR A 300 -15.12 14.41 -3.85
CA THR A 300 -16.23 15.26 -4.30
C THR A 300 -17.29 14.41 -5.02
N VAL A 301 -18.39 15.04 -5.44
CA VAL A 301 -19.40 14.39 -6.31
C VAL A 301 -18.81 13.96 -7.67
N HIS A 302 -17.74 14.62 -8.10
CA HIS A 302 -16.96 14.31 -9.30
C HIS A 302 -15.76 13.40 -9.01
N GLY A 303 -15.76 12.72 -7.86
CA GLY A 303 -14.66 11.88 -7.41
C GLY A 303 -13.54 12.64 -6.71
N TRP A 304 -12.36 12.02 -6.64
CA TRP A 304 -11.21 12.54 -5.88
C TRP A 304 -10.53 13.71 -6.60
N GLN A 305 -10.55 14.90 -5.99
CA GLN A 305 -9.94 16.12 -6.52
C GLN A 305 -8.94 16.70 -5.52
N PRO A 306 -7.75 17.15 -5.94
CA PRO A 306 -6.72 17.70 -5.04
C PRO A 306 -7.15 19.04 -4.45
N LEU A 307 -6.66 19.35 -3.24
CA LEU A 307 -7.07 20.57 -2.52
C LEU A 307 -6.90 21.88 -3.32
N HIS A 308 -5.80 22.04 -4.06
CA HIS A 308 -5.55 23.26 -4.85
C HIS A 308 -6.54 23.46 -6.01
N ASP A 309 -7.24 22.40 -6.44
CA ASP A 309 -8.27 22.47 -7.48
C ASP A 309 -9.66 22.72 -6.92
N LEU A 310 -9.80 22.69 -5.59
CA LEU A 310 -11.07 22.89 -4.90
C LEU A 310 -11.22 24.36 -4.51
N PRO A 311 -12.11 25.12 -5.18
CA PRO A 311 -12.44 26.45 -4.71
C PRO A 311 -13.18 26.38 -3.35
N VAL A 312 -13.04 27.43 -2.56
CA VAL A 312 -13.92 27.66 -1.40
C VAL A 312 -15.37 27.68 -1.88
N GLY A 313 -16.25 26.93 -1.21
CA GLY A 313 -17.61 26.65 -1.67
C GLY A 313 -17.81 25.25 -2.29
N SER A 314 -16.73 24.54 -2.61
CA SER A 314 -16.80 23.13 -3.04
C SER A 314 -17.26 22.21 -1.92
N LYS A 315 -18.05 21.18 -2.27
CA LYS A 315 -18.51 20.16 -1.32
C LYS A 315 -17.65 18.92 -1.36
N ILE A 316 -17.11 18.53 -0.19
CA ILE A 316 -16.31 17.33 0.03
C ILE A 316 -17.07 16.33 0.90
N ALA A 317 -16.78 15.05 0.73
CA ALA A 317 -17.34 13.99 1.56
C ALA A 317 -16.61 13.97 2.91
N VAL A 318 -17.39 13.99 3.98
CA VAL A 318 -16.97 13.77 5.36
C VAL A 318 -17.79 12.62 5.96
N ALA A 319 -17.28 11.98 7.01
CA ALA A 319 -18.02 10.94 7.70
C ALA A 319 -19.28 11.53 8.35
N ARG A 320 -20.45 10.97 8.01
CA ARG A 320 -21.72 11.21 8.70
C ARG A 320 -21.85 10.32 9.92
N SER A 321 -21.44 9.06 9.75
CA SER A 321 -21.46 8.01 10.77
C SER A 321 -20.11 7.32 10.75
N LEU A 322 -19.47 7.24 11.91
CA LEU A 322 -18.21 6.53 12.09
C LEU A 322 -18.36 5.55 13.26
N PRO A 323 -19.02 4.39 13.08
CA PRO A 323 -19.45 3.52 14.18
C PRO A 323 -18.28 2.71 14.78
N VAL A 324 -17.29 3.41 15.30
CA VAL A 324 -16.08 2.89 15.94
C VAL A 324 -16.26 3.02 17.44
N PHE A 325 -16.46 1.89 18.10
CA PHE A 325 -16.63 1.79 19.54
C PHE A 325 -15.66 0.74 20.08
N GLY A 326 -15.11 0.97 21.26
CA GLY A 326 -14.31 -0.06 21.91
C GLY A 326 -15.18 -1.06 22.67
N SER A 327 -14.52 -1.95 23.41
CA SER A 327 -15.16 -3.00 24.21
C SER A 327 -14.99 -2.79 25.72
N ASP A 328 -14.49 -1.63 26.14
CA ASP A 328 -14.24 -1.37 27.56
C ASP A 328 -15.55 -1.10 28.32
N GLU A 329 -15.89 -2.03 29.21
CA GLU A 329 -17.02 -1.94 30.14
C GLU A 329 -16.56 -1.90 31.61
N SER A 330 -15.26 -1.66 31.85
CA SER A 330 -14.68 -1.69 33.20
C SER A 330 -15.21 -0.58 34.13
N TRP A 331 -15.84 0.46 33.58
CA TRP A 331 -16.43 1.56 34.35
C TRP A 331 -17.94 1.34 34.54
N SER A 332 -18.42 1.48 35.77
CA SER A 332 -19.86 1.50 36.10
C SER A 332 -20.58 2.70 35.47
N LEU A 333 -21.93 2.65 35.38
CA LEU A 333 -22.67 3.69 34.64
C LEU A 333 -22.63 4.97 35.47
N GLU A 334 -22.70 4.82 36.78
CA GLU A 334 -22.52 5.84 37.78
C GLU A 334 -21.17 6.54 37.65
N ARG A 335 -20.07 5.80 37.46
CA ARG A 335 -18.74 6.40 37.28
C ARG A 335 -18.62 7.19 35.98
N VAL A 336 -19.24 6.71 34.90
CA VAL A 336 -19.34 7.42 33.62
C VAL A 336 -20.14 8.72 33.78
N ARG A 337 -21.29 8.69 34.47
CA ARG A 337 -22.08 9.89 34.78
C ARG A 337 -21.28 10.91 35.59
N LEU A 338 -20.57 10.46 36.63
CA LEU A 338 -19.70 11.33 37.45
C LEU A 338 -18.67 12.06 36.61
N LEU A 339 -18.02 11.37 35.66
CA LEU A 339 -17.06 12.01 34.77
C LEU A 339 -17.72 13.13 33.94
N ALA A 340 -18.91 12.87 33.38
CA ALA A 340 -19.65 13.85 32.59
C ALA A 340 -20.04 15.08 33.43
N TYR A 341 -20.52 14.88 34.67
CA TYR A 341 -20.84 15.97 35.60
C TYR A 341 -19.62 16.86 35.90
N PHE A 342 -18.44 16.26 36.12
CA PHE A 342 -17.23 17.04 36.37
C PHE A 342 -16.70 17.77 35.13
N ILE A 343 -16.86 17.20 33.94
CA ILE A 343 -16.46 17.84 32.69
C ILE A 343 -17.37 19.03 32.36
N ALA A 344 -18.69 18.88 32.48
CA ALA A 344 -19.65 19.96 32.25
C ALA A 344 -19.52 21.07 33.32
N GLU A 345 -20.06 20.81 34.51
CA GLU A 345 -20.27 21.85 35.55
C GLU A 345 -19.33 21.69 36.76
N GLY A 346 -18.32 20.84 36.67
CA GLY A 346 -17.33 20.63 37.73
C GLY A 346 -16.32 21.77 37.86
N GLY A 347 -16.16 22.28 39.09
CA GLY A 347 -15.05 23.15 39.47
C GLY A 347 -13.85 22.34 39.95
N LEU A 348 -12.84 22.22 39.08
CA LEU A 348 -11.68 21.33 39.26
C LEU A 348 -10.38 22.03 39.67
N THR A 349 -10.42 23.35 39.89
CA THR A 349 -9.25 24.16 40.26
C THR A 349 -9.01 24.24 41.76
N SER A 350 -9.98 23.81 42.57
CA SER A 350 -9.89 23.79 44.03
C SER A 350 -9.29 22.48 44.54
N ARG A 351 -8.80 22.48 45.79
CA ARG A 351 -8.21 21.28 46.43
C ARG A 351 -9.16 20.08 46.49
N CYS A 352 -10.46 20.34 46.54
CA CYS A 352 -11.52 19.33 46.36
C CYS A 352 -12.41 19.75 45.19
N PRO A 353 -12.86 18.80 44.35
CA PRO A 353 -13.78 19.10 43.26
C PRO A 353 -15.15 19.53 43.81
N ASN A 354 -15.79 20.44 43.09
CA ASN A 354 -17.17 20.83 43.34
C ASN A 354 -18.00 20.69 42.07
N PHE A 355 -19.31 20.64 42.23
CA PHE A 355 -20.31 20.51 41.18
C PHE A 355 -21.41 21.55 41.42
N THR A 356 -21.85 22.27 40.40
CA THR A 356 -22.84 23.34 40.54
C THR A 356 -23.99 23.13 39.56
N ASN A 357 -25.17 22.78 40.07
CA ASN A 357 -26.37 22.56 39.24
C ASN A 357 -27.65 22.95 40.02
N THR A 358 -28.69 23.37 39.30
CA THR A 358 -29.98 23.80 39.86
C THR A 358 -31.08 22.73 39.78
N ASP A 359 -30.95 21.73 38.92
CA ASP A 359 -31.94 20.67 38.71
C ASP A 359 -31.88 19.64 39.85
N PRO A 360 -32.97 19.46 40.63
CA PRO A 360 -32.97 18.56 41.78
C PRO A 360 -32.78 17.09 41.40
N VAL A 361 -33.17 16.68 40.18
CA VAL A 361 -33.00 15.29 39.72
C VAL A 361 -31.53 15.01 39.41
N ILE A 362 -30.86 15.94 38.72
CA ILE A 362 -29.43 15.82 38.42
C ILE A 362 -28.60 15.86 39.71
N VAL A 363 -28.95 16.73 40.65
CA VAL A 363 -28.27 16.81 41.95
C VAL A 363 -28.46 15.51 42.76
N SER A 364 -29.66 14.93 42.76
CA SER A 364 -29.92 13.64 43.42
C SER A 364 -29.12 12.51 42.79
N ASP A 365 -29.12 12.40 41.46
CA ASP A 365 -28.33 11.40 40.73
C ASP A 365 -26.83 11.55 40.99
N PHE A 366 -26.31 12.79 41.02
CA PHE A 366 -24.92 13.07 41.39
C PHE A 366 -24.59 12.59 42.81
N HIS A 367 -25.48 12.82 43.78
CA HIS A 367 -25.28 12.34 45.15
C HIS A 367 -25.23 10.81 45.22
N GLU A 368 -26.19 10.14 44.58
CA GLU A 368 -26.24 8.67 44.54
C GLU A 368 -24.99 8.08 43.88
N CYS A 369 -24.53 8.66 42.76
CA CYS A 369 -23.33 8.19 42.09
C CYS A 369 -22.08 8.35 42.95
N ILE A 370 -21.91 9.50 43.64
CA ILE A 370 -20.78 9.72 44.57
C ILE A 370 -20.81 8.72 45.73
N GLU A 371 -21.98 8.46 46.31
CA GLU A 371 -22.09 7.54 47.45
C GLU A 371 -21.80 6.09 47.07
N ARG A 372 -22.19 5.66 45.86
CA ARG A 372 -21.94 4.30 45.36
C ARG A 372 -20.48 4.09 44.96
N GLU A 373 -19.92 5.00 44.15
CA GLU A 373 -18.56 4.85 43.60
C GLU A 373 -17.47 5.22 44.61
N PHE A 374 -17.77 6.17 45.51
CA PHE A 374 -16.83 6.64 46.52
C PHE A 374 -17.47 6.65 47.93
N PRO A 375 -17.72 5.47 48.53
CA PRO A 375 -18.46 5.34 49.79
C PRO A 375 -17.87 6.10 50.98
N SER A 376 -16.57 6.39 50.91
CA SER A 376 -15.80 7.11 51.92
C SER A 376 -15.93 8.65 51.82
N THR A 377 -16.62 9.14 50.79
CA THR A 377 -16.90 10.56 50.55
C THR A 377 -18.39 10.86 50.65
N HIS A 378 -18.73 12.14 50.84
CA HIS A 378 -20.10 12.66 50.80
C HIS A 378 -20.10 14.04 50.12
N THR A 379 -21.27 14.49 49.72
CA THR A 379 -21.47 15.83 49.17
C THR A 379 -21.88 16.81 50.27
N ARG A 380 -21.38 18.04 50.22
CA ARG A 380 -21.70 19.11 51.17
C ARG A 380 -22.01 20.39 50.41
N LEU A 381 -23.13 21.03 50.76
CA LEU A 381 -23.47 22.33 50.20
C LEU A 381 -22.43 23.39 50.62
N GLN A 382 -21.86 24.10 49.65
CA GLN A 382 -20.76 25.04 49.85
C GLN A 382 -21.19 26.51 49.78
N ASP A 383 -22.21 26.85 48.99
CA ASP A 383 -22.61 28.24 48.74
C ASP A 383 -23.97 28.61 49.38
N SER A 384 -24.08 29.88 49.76
CA SER A 384 -25.28 30.59 50.20
C SER A 384 -26.46 30.52 49.23
N ARG A 385 -26.21 30.35 47.92
CA ARG A 385 -27.24 30.22 46.88
C ARG A 385 -27.88 28.83 46.79
N GLY A 386 -27.35 27.83 47.50
CA GLY A 386 -27.97 26.50 47.57
C GLY A 386 -27.73 25.57 46.38
N ILE A 387 -26.79 25.87 45.49
CA ILE A 387 -26.63 25.17 44.19
C ILE A 387 -25.25 24.54 43.96
N THR A 388 -24.25 24.85 44.78
CA THR A 388 -22.88 24.32 44.64
C THR A 388 -22.58 23.30 45.73
N TRP A 389 -22.21 22.09 45.29
CA TRP A 389 -21.94 20.92 46.11
C TRP A 389 -20.45 20.56 46.05
N ARG A 390 -19.80 20.52 47.20
CA ARG A 390 -18.42 20.08 47.36
C ARG A 390 -18.37 18.61 47.73
N VAL A 391 -17.49 17.84 47.08
CA VAL A 391 -17.21 16.47 47.53
C VAL A 391 -16.19 16.52 48.66
N SER A 392 -16.56 15.97 49.83
CA SER A 392 -15.77 15.99 51.07
C SER A 392 -15.67 14.57 51.66
N ARG A 393 -14.68 14.31 52.52
CA ARG A 393 -14.57 13.02 53.22
C ARG A 393 -15.62 12.90 54.32
N LYS A 394 -16.13 11.68 54.54
CA LYS A 394 -16.99 11.37 55.70
C LYS A 394 -16.20 11.47 57.01
N ARG A 395 -16.90 11.81 58.11
CA ARG A 395 -16.31 12.07 59.43
C ARG A 395 -15.70 10.82 60.10
N ASN A 396 -16.11 9.62 59.67
CA ASN A 396 -15.66 8.32 60.21
C ASN A 396 -14.46 7.74 59.41
N TRP A 397 -13.61 8.61 58.86
CA TRP A 397 -12.45 8.19 58.07
C TRP A 397 -11.39 7.53 58.99
N PRO A 398 -10.86 6.33 58.66
CA PRO A 398 -9.84 5.68 59.49
C PRO A 398 -8.59 6.57 59.64
N GLU A 399 -8.14 6.81 60.88
CA GLU A 399 -6.97 7.65 61.18
C GLU A 399 -5.69 7.16 60.49
N GLU A 400 -5.56 5.85 60.24
CA GLU A 400 -4.42 5.23 59.53
C GLU A 400 -4.31 5.65 58.04
N ILE A 401 -5.31 6.33 57.48
CA ILE A 401 -5.40 6.71 56.05
C ILE A 401 -5.40 8.24 55.87
N ALA A 402 -5.11 9.02 56.92
CA ALA A 402 -5.21 10.48 56.90
C ALA A 402 -4.32 11.18 55.85
N ASP A 403 -3.15 10.59 55.54
CA ASP A 403 -2.15 11.12 54.59
C ASP A 403 -2.44 10.82 53.11
N ARG A 404 -3.45 10.01 52.77
CA ARG A 404 -3.77 9.72 51.36
C ARG A 404 -4.47 10.90 50.69
N VAL A 405 -4.26 11.11 49.39
CA VAL A 405 -4.94 12.12 48.56
C VAL A 405 -6.46 11.86 48.54
N HIS A 406 -7.29 12.90 48.40
CA HIS A 406 -8.75 12.77 48.34
C HIS A 406 -9.17 11.83 47.17
N PRO A 407 -9.97 10.76 47.37
CA PRO A 407 -10.16 9.71 46.36
C PRO A 407 -10.68 10.20 45.01
N VAL A 408 -11.67 11.10 45.03
CA VAL A 408 -12.21 11.69 43.80
C VAL A 408 -11.19 12.63 43.14
N THR A 409 -10.36 13.29 43.94
CA THR A 409 -9.30 14.16 43.43
C THR A 409 -8.20 13.34 42.78
N ASP A 410 -7.75 12.27 43.43
CA ASP A 410 -6.76 11.31 42.90
C ASP A 410 -7.25 10.66 41.60
N TRP A 411 -8.53 10.28 41.55
CA TRP A 411 -9.14 9.75 40.34
C TRP A 411 -9.15 10.77 39.19
N LEU A 412 -9.63 11.99 39.43
CA LEU A 412 -9.67 13.05 38.41
C LEU A 412 -8.26 13.54 38.00
N ASP A 413 -7.29 13.46 38.91
CA ASP A 413 -5.88 13.80 38.64
C ASP A 413 -5.23 12.77 37.73
N LYS A 414 -5.49 11.47 37.96
CA LYS A 414 -5.06 10.37 37.07
C LYS A 414 -5.62 10.50 35.65
N LEU A 415 -6.82 11.04 35.51
CA LEU A 415 -7.44 11.37 34.20
C LEU A 415 -6.93 12.70 33.61
N GLY A 416 -6.04 13.40 34.32
CA GLY A 416 -5.50 14.70 33.89
C GLY A 416 -6.54 15.81 33.83
N LEU A 417 -7.60 15.75 34.66
CA LEU A 417 -8.69 16.73 34.70
C LEU A 417 -8.56 17.74 35.84
N MET A 418 -7.91 17.37 36.95
CA MET A 418 -7.68 18.30 38.07
C MET A 418 -6.79 19.48 37.64
N GLY A 419 -7.05 20.66 38.20
CA GLY A 419 -6.28 21.88 37.91
C GLY A 419 -6.61 22.55 36.56
N LYS A 420 -7.32 21.86 35.65
CA LYS A 420 -7.76 22.43 34.38
C LYS A 420 -8.89 23.44 34.57
N LYS A 421 -8.83 24.53 33.81
CA LYS A 421 -9.90 25.53 33.69
C LYS A 421 -10.90 25.08 32.62
N SER A 422 -12.08 25.70 32.59
CA SER A 422 -13.15 25.34 31.64
C SER A 422 -12.76 25.47 30.16
N ASP A 423 -11.77 26.29 29.83
CA ASP A 423 -11.23 26.49 28.48
C ASP A 423 -10.19 25.44 28.04
N SER A 424 -9.69 24.62 28.97
CA SER A 424 -8.69 23.57 28.70
C SER A 424 -9.20 22.14 28.92
N LYS A 425 -10.49 21.96 29.19
CA LYS A 425 -11.10 20.61 29.36
C LYS A 425 -11.18 19.87 28.01
N SER A 426 -11.08 18.56 28.01
CA SER A 426 -11.21 17.66 26.85
C SER A 426 -11.69 16.29 27.34
N PHE A 427 -12.07 15.39 26.42
CA PHE A 427 -12.35 14.01 26.79
C PHE A 427 -11.05 13.30 27.18
N PRO A 428 -11.02 12.54 28.30
CA PRO A 428 -9.95 11.60 28.59
C PRO A 428 -9.85 10.52 27.52
N ALA A 429 -8.66 9.93 27.33
CA ALA A 429 -8.42 8.93 26.29
C ALA A 429 -9.30 7.68 26.48
N GLU A 430 -9.60 7.34 27.73
CA GLU A 430 -10.43 6.21 28.14
C GLU A 430 -11.84 6.27 27.56
N VAL A 431 -12.38 7.48 27.35
CA VAL A 431 -13.74 7.69 26.81
C VAL A 431 -13.88 7.08 25.41
N TRP A 432 -12.81 7.08 24.62
CA TRP A 432 -12.84 6.59 23.23
C TRP A 432 -12.85 5.06 23.13
N CYS A 433 -12.33 4.37 24.14
CA CYS A 433 -12.27 2.90 24.19
C CYS A 433 -13.55 2.25 24.77
N TRP A 434 -14.51 3.05 25.21
CA TRP A 434 -15.74 2.57 25.81
C TRP A 434 -16.69 1.92 24.79
N SER A 435 -17.54 1.02 25.30
CA SER A 435 -18.66 0.49 24.55
C SER A 435 -19.68 1.59 24.18
N ARG A 436 -20.48 1.34 23.14
CA ARG A 436 -21.51 2.28 22.65
C ARG A 436 -22.44 2.75 23.77
N GLU A 437 -22.86 1.85 24.65
CA GLU A 437 -23.76 2.17 25.77
C GLU A 437 -23.16 3.21 26.73
N ARG A 438 -21.88 3.05 27.09
CA ARG A 438 -21.18 3.95 28.01
C ARG A 438 -20.97 5.33 27.41
N LEU A 439 -20.58 5.40 26.13
CA LEU A 439 -20.42 6.67 25.44
C LEU A 439 -21.75 7.43 25.31
N VAL A 440 -22.84 6.70 25.05
CA VAL A 440 -24.20 7.26 25.02
C VAL A 440 -24.58 7.84 26.39
N GLU A 441 -24.37 7.09 27.47
CA GLU A 441 -24.71 7.54 28.82
C GLU A 441 -23.86 8.76 29.25
N PHE A 442 -22.60 8.79 28.83
CA PHE A 442 -21.71 9.93 29.03
C PHE A 442 -22.23 11.20 28.33
N LEU A 443 -22.57 11.11 27.04
CA LEU A 443 -23.10 12.23 26.27
C LEU A 443 -24.45 12.71 26.79
N LYS A 444 -25.35 11.78 27.14
CA LYS A 444 -26.65 12.07 27.76
C LYS A 444 -26.48 12.94 29.01
N THR A 445 -25.55 12.56 29.88
CA THR A 445 -25.29 13.28 31.13
C THR A 445 -24.66 14.65 30.86
N LEU A 446 -23.69 14.71 29.94
CA LEU A 446 -22.99 15.93 29.57
C LEU A 446 -23.95 17.00 29.00
N PHE A 447 -24.80 16.62 28.05
CA PHE A 447 -25.80 17.50 27.46
C PHE A 447 -26.94 17.83 28.44
N SER A 448 -27.27 16.95 29.38
CA SER A 448 -28.28 17.26 30.39
C SER A 448 -27.85 18.41 31.31
N CYS A 449 -26.54 18.63 31.48
CA CYS A 449 -26.00 19.78 32.20
C CYS A 449 -25.98 21.03 31.28
N ASP A 450 -25.01 21.09 30.37
CA ASP A 450 -24.69 22.29 29.57
C ASP A 450 -25.48 22.42 28.25
N GLY A 451 -26.21 21.37 27.87
CA GLY A 451 -27.00 21.33 26.64
C GLY A 451 -28.34 22.06 26.79
N THR A 452 -28.77 22.75 25.76
CA THR A 452 -30.09 23.40 25.68
C THR A 452 -30.82 22.89 24.46
N ILE A 453 -32.12 22.63 24.59
CA ILE A 453 -32.99 22.33 23.46
C ILE A 453 -34.00 23.47 23.30
N CYS A 454 -34.07 24.03 22.11
CA CYS A 454 -34.93 25.15 21.78
C CYS A 454 -35.70 24.88 20.49
N SER A 455 -36.84 25.56 20.32
CA SER A 455 -37.53 25.61 19.04
C SER A 455 -37.19 26.90 18.33
N MET A 456 -36.76 26.82 17.08
CA MET A 456 -36.60 27.98 16.23
C MET A 456 -37.55 27.82 15.04
N TRP A 457 -38.51 28.74 14.89
CA TRP A 457 -39.51 28.70 13.81
C TRP A 457 -40.31 27.38 13.71
N GLY A 458 -40.46 26.66 14.83
CA GLY A 458 -41.19 25.40 14.92
C GLY A 458 -40.36 24.13 14.73
N ASP A 459 -39.06 24.23 14.43
CA ASP A 459 -38.16 23.07 14.30
C ASP A 459 -37.28 22.93 15.56
N PRO A 460 -37.07 21.70 16.09
CA PRO A 460 -36.24 21.47 17.27
C PRO A 460 -34.76 21.61 16.97
N ARG A 461 -34.02 22.25 17.88
CA ARG A 461 -32.58 22.47 17.81
C ARG A 461 -31.95 22.16 19.16
N ILE A 462 -30.86 21.41 19.14
CA ILE A 462 -30.06 21.10 20.34
C ILE A 462 -28.76 21.90 20.24
N GLU A 463 -28.43 22.62 21.30
CA GLU A 463 -27.21 23.41 21.42
C GLU A 463 -26.39 22.95 22.63
N PHE A 464 -25.09 22.90 22.49
CA PHE A 464 -24.13 22.69 23.56
C PHE A 464 -23.05 23.76 23.43
N THR A 465 -22.86 24.60 24.44
CA THR A 465 -21.94 25.74 24.38
C THR A 465 -20.87 25.58 25.46
N VAL A 466 -19.60 25.54 25.06
CA VAL A 466 -18.46 25.31 25.95
C VAL A 466 -17.33 26.30 25.70
N ALA A 467 -16.52 26.56 26.72
CA ALA A 467 -15.36 27.44 26.60
C ALA A 467 -14.18 26.77 25.86
N SER A 468 -13.99 25.47 26.09
CA SER A 468 -12.91 24.70 25.48
C SER A 468 -13.19 24.37 24.02
N ARG A 469 -12.19 24.64 23.17
CA ARG A 469 -12.18 24.25 21.76
C ARG A 469 -12.11 22.73 21.62
N SER A 470 -11.16 22.09 22.30
CA SER A 470 -10.94 20.65 22.22
C SER A 470 -12.17 19.86 22.64
N LEU A 471 -12.84 20.27 23.73
CA LEU A 471 -14.07 19.65 24.18
C LEU A 471 -15.19 19.75 23.13
N ALA A 472 -15.29 20.87 22.40
CA ALA A 472 -16.27 21.02 21.34
C ALA A 472 -16.01 20.05 20.17
N PHE A 473 -14.75 19.87 19.75
CA PHE A 473 -14.36 18.90 18.73
C PHE A 473 -14.58 17.46 19.18
N ASP A 474 -14.27 17.15 20.45
CA ASP A 474 -14.51 15.83 21.04
C ASP A 474 -16.01 15.50 21.04
N VAL A 475 -16.86 16.45 21.45
CA VAL A 475 -18.32 16.27 21.41
C VAL A 475 -18.83 16.11 19.98
N GLN A 476 -18.34 16.91 19.02
CA GLN A 476 -18.71 16.78 17.61
C GLN A 476 -18.37 15.38 17.06
N HIS A 477 -17.17 14.90 17.35
CA HIS A 477 -16.71 13.60 16.88
C HIS A 477 -17.47 12.44 17.56
N ALA A 478 -17.72 12.53 18.88
CA ALA A 478 -18.50 11.52 19.60
C ALA A 478 -19.95 11.41 19.06
N LEU A 479 -20.55 12.54 18.67
CA LEU A 479 -21.84 12.56 17.97
C LEU A 479 -21.73 11.94 16.57
N CYS A 480 -20.64 12.18 15.85
CA CYS A 480 -20.36 11.55 14.55
C CYS A 480 -20.26 10.01 14.68
N ARG A 481 -19.70 9.48 15.77
CA ARG A 481 -19.67 8.03 16.03
C ARG A 481 -21.06 7.43 16.19
N LEU A 482 -22.01 8.19 16.70
CA LEU A 482 -23.42 7.81 16.84
C LEU A 482 -24.26 8.09 15.58
N GLY A 483 -23.67 8.64 14.51
CA GLY A 483 -24.41 9.04 13.30
C GLY A 483 -25.22 10.34 13.45
N VAL A 484 -24.93 11.13 14.50
CA VAL A 484 -25.55 12.43 14.76
C VAL A 484 -24.67 13.52 14.13
N VAL A 485 -25.21 14.24 13.15
CA VAL A 485 -24.50 15.35 12.51
C VAL A 485 -24.63 16.60 13.37
N ALA A 486 -23.49 17.12 13.83
CA ALA A 486 -23.43 18.35 14.57
C ALA A 486 -22.57 19.40 13.85
N LYS A 487 -23.03 20.66 13.89
CA LYS A 487 -22.31 21.84 13.43
C LYS A 487 -21.55 22.48 14.59
N LEU A 488 -20.26 22.66 14.43
CA LEU A 488 -19.36 23.34 15.35
C LEU A 488 -19.02 24.73 14.80
N TRP A 489 -19.16 25.77 15.61
CA TRP A 489 -18.70 27.11 15.25
C TRP A 489 -18.34 27.95 16.49
N ARG A 490 -17.51 28.97 16.28
CA ARG A 490 -17.06 29.88 17.35
C ARG A 490 -18.13 30.94 17.62
N LYS A 491 -18.76 30.91 18.81
CA LYS A 491 -19.85 31.83 19.19
C LYS A 491 -19.33 33.18 19.68
N THR A 492 -18.32 33.15 20.53
CA THR A 492 -17.61 34.34 21.03
C THR A 492 -16.11 34.04 21.08
N ASP A 493 -15.27 35.02 21.38
CA ASP A 493 -13.82 34.82 21.51
C ASP A 493 -13.43 33.77 22.56
N ARG A 494 -14.34 33.45 23.49
CA ARG A 494 -14.12 32.50 24.59
C ARG A 494 -15.13 31.35 24.62
N SER A 495 -15.93 31.15 23.58
CA SER A 495 -16.90 30.04 23.55
C SER A 495 -17.16 29.47 22.17
N TRP A 496 -17.28 28.15 22.15
CA TRP A 496 -17.58 27.29 21.02
C TRP A 496 -18.96 26.70 21.20
N ARG A 497 -19.67 26.50 20.09
CA ARG A 497 -21.01 25.96 20.08
C ARG A 497 -21.08 24.77 19.16
N VAL A 498 -21.56 23.65 19.70
CA VAL A 498 -21.96 22.46 18.96
C VAL A 498 -23.48 22.48 18.86
N GLU A 499 -23.99 22.36 17.64
CA GLU A 499 -25.39 22.56 17.31
C GLU A 499 -25.91 21.43 16.43
N ILE A 500 -27.01 20.81 16.85
CA ILE A 500 -27.72 19.77 16.10
C ILE A 500 -29.01 20.38 15.58
N THR A 501 -29.08 20.58 14.26
CA THR A 501 -30.24 21.16 13.56
C THR A 501 -30.88 20.21 12.57
N GLU A 502 -30.17 19.16 12.14
CA GLU A 502 -30.73 18.23 11.16
C GLU A 502 -31.86 17.43 11.84
N PRO A 503 -33.10 17.42 11.29
CA PRO A 503 -34.24 16.74 11.90
C PRO A 503 -33.95 15.27 12.26
N ALA A 504 -33.30 14.53 11.36
CA ALA A 504 -32.94 13.13 11.59
C ALA A 504 -31.89 12.95 12.71
N SER A 505 -30.97 13.90 12.86
CA SER A 505 -29.96 13.87 13.93
C SER A 505 -30.52 14.31 15.28
N VAL A 506 -31.48 15.24 15.29
CA VAL A 506 -32.24 15.60 16.50
C VAL A 506 -33.08 14.40 16.96
N ASP A 507 -33.75 13.73 16.02
CA ASP A 507 -34.55 12.54 16.30
C ASP A 507 -33.69 11.37 16.81
N CYS A 508 -32.56 11.10 16.15
CA CYS A 508 -31.56 10.13 16.60
C CYS A 508 -31.05 10.45 18.01
N TYR A 509 -30.69 11.72 18.28
CA TYR A 509 -30.26 12.12 19.61
C TYR A 509 -31.37 11.91 20.67
N GLN A 510 -32.62 12.27 20.36
CA GLN A 510 -33.73 12.12 21.31
C GLN A 510 -34.06 10.66 21.62
N HIS A 511 -33.97 9.77 20.64
CA HIS A 511 -34.27 8.34 20.81
C HIS A 511 -33.08 7.54 21.38
N GLU A 512 -31.86 7.80 20.91
CA GLU A 512 -30.69 7.00 21.30
C GLU A 512 -29.96 7.54 22.52
N VAL A 513 -29.87 8.87 22.69
CA VAL A 513 -29.12 9.50 23.81
C VAL A 513 -30.06 9.95 24.92
N GLY A 514 -31.07 10.75 24.57
CA GLY A 514 -32.05 11.27 25.52
C GLY A 514 -31.48 12.29 26.52
N TRP A 515 -32.18 12.44 27.65
CA TRP A 515 -31.94 13.47 28.67
C TRP A 515 -32.13 12.95 30.09
N ILE A 516 -31.66 13.70 31.08
CA ILE A 516 -31.89 13.51 32.52
C ILE A 516 -32.62 14.75 33.08
N GLY A 517 -33.43 14.56 34.13
CA GLY A 517 -34.05 15.65 34.90
C GLY A 517 -35.20 16.39 34.23
N GLU A 518 -35.29 17.70 34.44
CA GLU A 518 -36.36 18.56 33.93
C GLU A 518 -36.45 18.50 32.39
N LYS A 519 -35.30 18.32 31.73
CA LYS A 519 -35.23 18.18 30.26
C LYS A 519 -35.86 16.86 29.78
N ALA A 520 -35.73 15.77 30.54
CA ALA A 520 -36.35 14.50 30.19
C ALA A 520 -37.89 14.55 30.26
N THR A 521 -38.44 15.23 31.26
CA THR A 521 -39.89 15.37 31.43
C THR A 521 -40.49 16.34 30.39
N ARG A 522 -39.82 17.46 30.14
CA ARG A 522 -40.26 18.51 29.19
C ARG A 522 -40.37 18.01 27.75
N PHE A 523 -39.60 16.99 27.36
CA PHE A 523 -39.57 16.46 25.98
C PHE A 523 -39.91 14.97 25.88
N SER A 524 -40.57 14.40 26.89
CA SER A 524 -41.11 13.03 26.84
C SER A 524 -42.21 12.86 25.78
N ASP A 525 -42.46 11.61 25.34
CA ASP A 525 -43.50 11.28 24.34
C ASP A 525 -44.90 11.79 24.71
N ALA A 526 -45.16 12.00 26.00
CA ALA A 526 -46.44 12.46 26.56
C ALA A 526 -46.54 13.99 26.76
N SER A 527 -45.47 14.76 26.52
CA SER A 527 -45.44 16.20 26.78
C SER A 527 -46.00 17.03 25.61
N PRO A 528 -46.90 18.01 25.84
CA PRO A 528 -47.37 18.95 24.81
C PRO A 528 -46.26 19.91 24.30
N ALA A 529 -45.11 19.95 24.98
CA ALA A 529 -43.92 20.67 24.57
C ALA A 529 -42.96 19.84 23.70
N ARG A 530 -43.28 18.56 23.40
CA ARG A 530 -42.57 17.78 22.39
C ARG A 530 -42.68 18.53 21.07
N LEU A 531 -41.54 18.97 20.56
CA LEU A 531 -41.47 19.57 19.25
C LEU A 531 -41.63 18.44 18.24
N PRO A 532 -42.74 18.38 17.47
CA PRO A 532 -42.87 17.36 16.45
C PRO A 532 -41.73 17.57 15.46
N VAL A 533 -40.85 16.57 15.31
CA VAL A 533 -39.91 16.54 14.19
C VAL A 533 -40.77 16.41 12.95
N ARG A 534 -41.14 17.54 12.34
CA ARG A 534 -41.85 17.54 11.07
C ARG A 534 -40.99 16.75 10.09
N ALA A 535 -41.60 15.90 9.28
CA ALA A 535 -40.95 15.23 8.15
C ALA A 535 -40.60 16.24 7.04
N ARG A 536 -39.91 17.33 7.40
CA ARG A 536 -39.29 18.26 6.47
C ARG A 536 -37.96 17.64 6.06
N HIS A 537 -37.77 17.52 4.75
CA HIS A 537 -36.48 17.17 4.20
C HIS A 537 -35.45 18.22 4.64
N SER A 538 -34.38 17.79 5.30
CA SER A 538 -33.20 18.62 5.54
C SER A 538 -32.72 19.19 4.20
N ASN A 539 -32.28 20.46 4.17
CA ASN A 539 -31.63 21.04 2.99
C ASN A 539 -30.09 21.05 3.10
N VAL A 540 -29.54 20.39 4.14
CA VAL A 540 -28.11 20.37 4.46
C VAL A 540 -27.55 18.94 4.39
N GLY A 541 -26.25 18.81 4.10
CA GLY A 541 -25.56 17.52 4.01
C GLY A 541 -25.72 16.77 2.69
N HIS A 542 -26.37 17.39 1.72
CA HIS A 542 -26.62 16.82 0.40
C HIS A 542 -25.53 17.19 -0.60
N PRO A 543 -25.31 16.38 -1.63
CA PRO A 543 -24.46 16.72 -2.78
C PRO A 543 -24.73 18.11 -3.39
N SER A 544 -23.78 18.64 -4.15
CA SER A 544 -23.96 19.90 -4.90
C SER A 544 -24.99 19.72 -6.03
N ALA A 545 -25.36 20.81 -6.70
CA ALA A 545 -26.23 20.74 -7.88
C ALA A 545 -25.63 19.88 -9.00
N ASP A 546 -24.30 19.74 -9.02
CA ASP A 546 -23.56 18.90 -9.98
C ASP A 546 -23.90 17.41 -9.84
N ALA A 547 -24.49 16.97 -8.73
CA ALA A 547 -25.06 15.63 -8.63
C ALA A 547 -26.19 15.37 -9.64
N TRP A 548 -26.80 16.41 -10.23
CA TRP A 548 -27.72 16.23 -11.36
C TRP A 548 -27.02 15.74 -12.62
N GLU A 549 -25.72 15.97 -12.78
CA GLU A 549 -24.93 15.40 -13.87
C GLU A 549 -24.79 13.88 -13.67
N LEU A 550 -24.59 13.43 -12.42
CA LEU A 550 -24.60 12.01 -12.05
C LEU A 550 -25.95 11.36 -12.38
N VAL A 551 -27.07 12.01 -12.02
CA VAL A 551 -28.43 11.53 -12.35
C VAL A 551 -28.70 11.55 -13.86
N SER A 552 -28.20 12.57 -14.57
CA SER A 552 -28.33 12.67 -16.03
C SER A 552 -27.57 11.55 -16.72
N ALA A 553 -26.34 11.28 -16.27
CA ALA A 553 -25.52 10.17 -16.74
C ALA A 553 -26.17 8.81 -16.45
N ALA A 554 -26.77 8.63 -15.27
CA ALA A 554 -27.50 7.42 -14.89
C ALA A 554 -28.73 7.19 -15.79
N ALA A 555 -29.53 8.22 -16.03
CA ALA A 555 -30.70 8.14 -16.92
C ALA A 555 -30.29 7.74 -18.34
N SER A 556 -29.23 8.38 -18.85
CA SER A 556 -28.62 8.06 -20.14
C SER A 556 -28.17 6.60 -20.22
N ARG A 557 -27.47 6.07 -19.21
CA ARG A 557 -27.04 4.66 -19.14
C ARG A 557 -28.21 3.67 -19.18
N SER A 558 -29.29 3.98 -18.47
CA SER A 558 -30.50 3.15 -18.44
C SER A 558 -31.40 3.31 -19.68
N GLY A 559 -31.00 4.10 -20.68
CA GLY A 559 -31.74 4.32 -21.92
C GLY A 559 -33.05 5.07 -21.74
N VAL A 560 -33.20 5.80 -20.63
CA VAL A 560 -34.42 6.51 -20.26
C VAL A 560 -34.18 8.01 -20.19
N THR A 561 -35.22 8.80 -20.42
CA THR A 561 -35.13 10.24 -20.13
C THR A 561 -35.04 10.45 -18.62
N ILE A 562 -34.44 11.56 -18.18
CA ILE A 562 -34.41 11.91 -16.74
C ILE A 562 -35.82 11.96 -16.15
N THR A 563 -36.81 12.40 -16.93
CA THR A 563 -38.23 12.39 -16.56
C THR A 563 -38.75 10.96 -16.35
N GLU A 564 -38.39 10.03 -17.22
CA GLU A 564 -38.75 8.62 -17.07
C GLU A 564 -38.03 7.97 -15.88
N LEU A 565 -36.76 8.31 -15.63
CA LEU A 565 -36.04 7.86 -14.43
C LEU A 565 -36.67 8.42 -13.14
N ALA A 566 -37.10 9.68 -13.14
CA ALA A 566 -37.82 10.28 -12.02
C ALA A 566 -39.18 9.61 -11.78
N SER A 567 -39.88 9.21 -12.85
CA SER A 567 -41.10 8.40 -12.75
C SER A 567 -40.84 7.05 -12.08
N ARG A 568 -39.76 6.36 -12.48
CA ARG A 568 -39.33 5.08 -11.89
C ARG A 568 -38.86 5.22 -10.44
N ALA A 569 -38.28 6.35 -10.08
CA ALA A 569 -37.91 6.70 -8.71
C ALA A 569 -39.12 7.12 -7.84
N GLY A 570 -40.34 7.07 -8.39
CA GLY A 570 -41.59 7.33 -7.65
C GLY A 570 -42.01 8.80 -7.58
N GLU A 571 -41.44 9.69 -8.39
CA GLU A 571 -41.86 11.09 -8.43
C GLU A 571 -43.17 11.29 -9.20
N ALA A 572 -44.12 12.00 -8.59
CA ALA A 572 -45.40 12.33 -9.21
C ALA A 572 -45.26 13.44 -10.25
N LEU A 573 -44.92 13.06 -11.49
CA LEU A 573 -44.69 13.98 -12.60
C LEU A 573 -46.03 14.44 -13.23
N LYS A 574 -46.48 15.65 -12.87
CA LYS A 574 -47.55 16.35 -13.61
C LYS A 574 -46.98 17.06 -14.85
N ARG A 575 -47.80 17.35 -15.88
CA ARG A 575 -47.39 18.18 -17.03
C ARG A 575 -46.81 19.52 -16.53
N GLY A 576 -45.56 19.81 -16.86
CA GLY A 576 -44.83 21.01 -16.41
C GLY A 576 -44.04 20.86 -15.10
N HIS A 577 -43.86 19.64 -14.57
CA HIS A 577 -43.07 19.41 -13.35
C HIS A 577 -41.59 19.75 -13.57
N ASN A 578 -41.06 20.68 -12.77
CA ASN A 578 -39.66 21.09 -12.78
C ASN A 578 -38.87 20.27 -11.75
N LEU A 579 -37.87 19.52 -12.20
CA LEU A 579 -37.03 18.70 -11.33
C LEU A 579 -36.12 19.52 -10.39
N HIS A 580 -36.09 20.85 -10.54
CA HIS A 580 -35.28 21.79 -9.76
C HIS A 580 -33.77 21.51 -9.86
N ARG A 581 -33.28 21.32 -11.09
CA ARG A 581 -31.89 20.96 -11.43
C ARG A 581 -30.82 21.95 -10.97
N ASN A 582 -31.20 23.18 -10.62
CA ASN A 582 -30.29 24.22 -10.13
C ASN A 582 -30.02 24.11 -8.62
N ARG A 583 -30.54 23.07 -7.94
CA ARG A 583 -30.37 22.84 -6.50
C ARG A 583 -29.78 21.47 -6.26
N GLY A 584 -29.05 21.32 -5.15
CA GLY A 584 -28.56 20.02 -4.69
C GLY A 584 -29.69 19.00 -4.51
N ILE A 585 -29.39 17.74 -4.79
CA ILE A 585 -30.35 16.63 -4.71
C ILE A 585 -30.35 16.08 -3.29
N THR A 586 -31.53 15.95 -2.67
CA THR A 586 -31.63 15.35 -1.34
C THR A 586 -31.20 13.88 -1.36
N ARG A 587 -30.55 13.41 -0.28
CA ARG A 587 -30.08 12.03 -0.17
C ARG A 587 -31.18 11.01 -0.46
N THR A 588 -32.37 11.13 0.14
CA THR A 588 -33.51 10.22 -0.10
C THR A 588 -33.91 10.16 -1.57
N ARG A 589 -33.90 11.30 -2.25
CA ARG A 589 -34.22 11.40 -3.67
C ARG A 589 -33.10 10.78 -4.51
N LEU A 590 -31.84 11.01 -4.13
CA LEU A 590 -30.68 10.39 -4.76
C LEU A 590 -30.63 8.88 -4.56
N THR A 591 -31.04 8.37 -3.38
CA THR A 591 -31.21 6.94 -3.11
C THR A 591 -32.28 6.34 -4.00
N ALA A 592 -33.44 6.99 -4.13
CA ALA A 592 -34.50 6.53 -5.04
C ALA A 592 -34.02 6.51 -6.51
N PHE A 593 -33.24 7.51 -6.93
CA PHE A 593 -32.59 7.50 -8.24
C PHE A 593 -31.54 6.39 -8.37
N ALA A 594 -30.73 6.15 -7.33
CA ALA A 594 -29.73 5.08 -7.30
C ALA A 594 -30.37 3.69 -7.40
N GLU A 595 -31.47 3.46 -6.67
CA GLU A 595 -32.24 2.22 -6.71
C GLU A 595 -32.94 2.01 -8.05
N ALA A 596 -33.50 3.07 -8.63
CA ALA A 596 -34.18 3.01 -9.93
C ALA A 596 -33.21 2.85 -11.12
N SER A 597 -31.96 3.31 -10.99
CA SER A 597 -30.92 3.22 -12.03
C SER A 597 -29.93 2.06 -11.84
N GLY A 598 -29.77 1.54 -10.62
CA GLY A 598 -28.80 0.50 -10.27
C GLY A 598 -27.34 0.97 -10.26
N ASP A 599 -27.11 2.26 -10.07
CA ASP A 599 -25.89 2.95 -10.45
C ASP A 599 -24.96 3.21 -9.22
N PRO A 600 -23.71 2.72 -9.19
CA PRO A 600 -22.93 2.64 -7.94
C PRO A 600 -22.37 3.97 -7.35
N ASP A 601 -21.83 4.95 -8.08
CA ASP A 601 -21.56 6.32 -7.56
C ASP A 601 -22.80 7.08 -7.07
N LEU A 602 -24.01 6.80 -7.57
CA LEU A 602 -25.25 7.42 -7.11
C LEU A 602 -25.55 6.80 -5.77
N GLY A 603 -25.32 5.48 -5.65
CA GLY A 603 -25.25 4.78 -4.37
C GLY A 603 -24.19 5.36 -3.43
N ARG A 604 -22.97 5.63 -3.91
CA ARG A 604 -21.88 6.23 -3.11
C ARG A 604 -22.23 7.64 -2.66
N ALA A 605 -22.70 8.48 -3.56
CA ALA A 605 -23.10 9.85 -3.26
C ALA A 605 -24.36 9.93 -2.41
N ALA A 606 -25.23 8.93 -2.50
CA ALA A 606 -26.39 8.76 -1.64
C ALA A 606 -26.09 7.96 -0.36
N SER A 607 -24.83 7.57 -0.12
CA SER A 607 -24.47 6.70 0.99
C SER A 607 -24.97 7.28 2.31
N PRO A 608 -25.56 6.46 3.19
CA PRO A 608 -26.00 6.92 4.49
C PRO A 608 -24.83 7.31 5.40
N ASP A 609 -23.61 6.85 5.12
CA ASP A 609 -22.43 7.09 5.96
C ASP A 609 -21.64 8.34 5.55
N LEU A 610 -21.95 8.93 4.38
CA LEU A 610 -21.30 10.15 3.89
C LEU A 610 -22.18 11.39 4.13
N TYR A 611 -21.51 12.48 4.45
CA TYR A 611 -22.09 13.82 4.54
C TYR A 611 -21.33 14.75 3.60
N TRP A 612 -22.04 15.48 2.75
CA TRP A 612 -21.44 16.40 1.79
C TRP A 612 -21.31 17.78 2.41
N ASP A 613 -20.12 18.10 2.89
CA ASP A 613 -19.83 19.35 3.59
C ASP A 613 -19.10 20.35 2.71
N GLU A 614 -19.39 21.63 2.89
CA GLU A 614 -18.79 22.68 2.06
C GLU A 614 -17.53 23.23 2.70
N ILE A 615 -16.49 23.44 1.89
CA ILE A 615 -15.26 24.12 2.31
C ILE A 615 -15.55 25.61 2.51
N LEU A 616 -15.38 26.11 3.74
CA LEU A 616 -15.53 27.53 4.09
C LEU A 616 -14.22 28.31 3.96
N SER A 617 -13.10 27.71 4.33
CA SER A 617 -11.78 28.31 4.16
C SER A 617 -10.70 27.27 3.92
N ILE A 618 -9.67 27.69 3.19
CA ILE A 618 -8.42 26.97 2.98
C ILE A 618 -7.33 27.95 3.40
N GLU A 619 -6.72 27.72 4.56
CA GLU A 619 -5.76 28.63 5.17
C GLU A 619 -4.36 27.99 5.21
N PRO A 620 -3.28 28.70 4.83
CA PRO A 620 -1.93 28.18 5.00
C PRO A 620 -1.63 27.94 6.49
N ALA A 621 -1.24 26.72 6.85
CA ALA A 621 -0.95 26.32 8.23
C ALA A 621 0.56 26.27 8.56
N GLY A 622 1.40 26.76 7.63
CA GLY A 622 2.85 26.73 7.75
C GLY A 622 3.44 25.35 7.49
N THR A 623 4.69 25.15 7.90
CA THR A 623 5.37 23.86 7.77
C THR A 623 5.08 23.00 8.99
N GLN A 624 4.55 21.80 8.78
CA GLN A 624 4.22 20.83 9.82
C GLN A 624 4.88 19.49 9.49
N GLN A 625 5.20 18.70 10.51
CA GLN A 625 5.55 17.30 10.33
C GLN A 625 4.33 16.56 9.73
N VAL A 626 4.52 15.81 8.65
CA VAL A 626 3.44 15.13 7.93
C VAL A 626 3.72 13.64 7.72
N TYR A 627 2.65 12.87 7.67
CA TYR A 627 2.67 11.42 7.46
C TYR A 627 1.69 11.01 6.37
N ASP A 628 1.88 9.84 5.80
CA ASP A 628 0.98 9.18 4.85
C ASP A 628 0.86 7.69 5.18
N LEU A 629 -0.27 7.08 4.81
CA LEU A 629 -0.55 5.67 5.04
C LEU A 629 -0.88 4.99 3.71
N SER A 630 -0.23 3.87 3.42
CA SER A 630 -0.64 3.00 2.31
C SER A 630 -1.75 2.08 2.79
N VAL A 631 -2.94 2.26 2.23
CA VAL A 631 -4.12 1.41 2.47
C VAL A 631 -4.48 0.73 1.15
N PRO A 632 -4.14 -0.56 0.96
CA PRO A 632 -4.39 -1.25 -0.31
C PRO A 632 -5.88 -1.33 -0.61
N ASP A 633 -6.70 -1.68 0.38
CA ASP A 633 -8.15 -1.82 0.21
C ASP A 633 -8.81 -0.44 0.09
N GLY A 634 -9.42 -0.17 -1.07
CA GLY A 634 -10.09 1.11 -1.35
C GLY A 634 -9.15 2.28 -1.69
N ALA A 635 -7.84 2.18 -1.47
CA ALA A 635 -6.85 3.24 -1.69
C ALA A 635 -7.18 4.56 -0.99
N ASN A 636 -7.88 4.49 0.14
CA ASN A 636 -8.32 5.65 0.92
C ASN A 636 -8.44 5.34 2.42
N PHE A 637 -8.45 6.38 3.26
CA PHE A 637 -8.78 6.27 4.69
C PHE A 637 -9.52 7.52 5.19
N VAL A 638 -10.00 7.48 6.44
CA VAL A 638 -10.68 8.58 7.13
C VAL A 638 -9.75 9.16 8.19
N ALA A 639 -9.50 10.46 8.12
CA ALA A 639 -8.69 11.21 9.06
C ALA A 639 -9.37 12.55 9.40
N ALA A 640 -9.45 12.88 10.69
CA ALA A 640 -10.22 14.03 11.20
C ALA A 640 -11.65 14.09 10.63
N ASP A 641 -12.31 12.94 10.51
CA ASP A 641 -13.64 12.76 9.91
C ASP A 641 -13.74 13.05 8.39
N VAL A 642 -12.61 13.15 7.68
CA VAL A 642 -12.52 13.43 6.22
C VAL A 642 -11.82 12.31 5.45
N CYS A 643 -12.21 12.07 4.20
CA CYS A 643 -11.72 10.96 3.36
C CYS A 643 -10.51 11.37 2.47
N VAL A 644 -9.50 10.50 2.26
CA VAL A 644 -8.16 10.80 1.64
C VAL A 644 -7.57 9.67 0.69
N HIS A 645 -6.62 9.85 -0.29
CA HIS A 645 -6.25 8.83 -1.37
C HIS A 645 -4.74 8.74 -1.90
N ASN A 646 -4.24 7.65 -2.61
CA ASN A 646 -2.81 7.34 -3.07
C ASN A 646 -2.53 7.01 -4.62
N THR A 647 -1.32 7.22 -5.28
CA THR A 647 -0.99 6.94 -6.77
C THR A 647 0.53 6.80 -7.22
N SER A 648 0.89 6.11 -8.35
CA SER A 648 2.26 5.74 -8.89
C SER A 648 2.53 5.79 -10.46
N LEU A 649 3.77 6.13 -10.94
CA LEU A 649 4.23 6.37 -12.35
C LEU A 649 4.61 5.14 -13.21
N ALA A 650 5.32 4.14 -12.65
CA ALA A 650 5.93 3.08 -13.47
C ALA A 650 4.94 2.14 -14.18
N VAL A 651 3.69 2.13 -13.73
CA VAL A 651 2.60 1.41 -14.37
C VAL A 651 2.35 1.93 -15.80
N ASN A 652 2.49 3.24 -16.04
CA ASN A 652 2.26 3.81 -17.39
C ASN A 652 3.36 3.42 -18.40
N MET A 653 4.62 3.26 -17.95
CA MET A 653 5.72 2.83 -18.84
C MET A 653 5.52 1.38 -19.30
N GLY A 654 5.13 0.48 -18.39
CA GLY A 654 4.80 -0.92 -18.72
C GLY A 654 3.61 -1.04 -19.66
N GLU A 655 2.59 -0.21 -19.43
CA GLU A 655 1.40 -0.11 -20.26
C GLU A 655 1.74 0.28 -21.70
N ASN A 656 2.54 1.34 -21.89
CA ASN A 656 2.95 1.80 -23.22
C ASN A 656 3.76 0.74 -23.99
N ALA A 657 4.73 0.10 -23.33
CA ALA A 657 5.54 -0.96 -23.94
C ALA A 657 4.69 -2.16 -24.40
N ALA A 658 3.73 -2.58 -23.58
CA ALA A 658 2.85 -3.71 -23.89
C ALA A 658 1.83 -3.39 -24.98
N ILE A 659 1.25 -2.19 -24.97
CA ILE A 659 0.12 -1.86 -25.84
C ILE A 659 0.59 -1.36 -27.20
N ARG A 660 1.49 -0.37 -27.22
CA ARG A 660 1.96 0.27 -28.46
C ARG A 660 2.97 -0.61 -29.21
N HIS A 661 3.85 -1.28 -28.47
CA HIS A 661 4.98 -2.01 -29.05
C HIS A 661 4.85 -3.53 -28.91
N LYS A 662 3.74 -4.02 -28.33
CA LYS A 662 3.44 -5.45 -28.18
C LYS A 662 4.55 -6.25 -27.49
N VAL A 663 5.31 -5.60 -26.60
CA VAL A 663 6.36 -6.23 -25.81
C VAL A 663 5.74 -6.98 -24.63
N PRO A 664 6.03 -8.27 -24.41
CA PRO A 664 5.52 -8.98 -23.24
C PRO A 664 6.06 -8.43 -21.93
N VAL A 665 5.19 -7.96 -21.04
CA VAL A 665 5.57 -7.31 -19.78
C VAL A 665 5.10 -8.16 -18.60
N ALA A 666 6.02 -8.52 -17.71
CA ALA A 666 5.69 -9.14 -16.42
C ALA A 666 5.72 -8.07 -15.32
N ILE A 667 4.64 -7.93 -14.55
CA ILE A 667 4.50 -6.97 -13.45
C ILE A 667 4.37 -7.74 -12.14
N PHE A 668 5.32 -7.53 -11.23
CA PHE A 668 5.27 -7.97 -9.84
C PHE A 668 4.75 -6.82 -8.97
N SER A 669 3.48 -6.90 -8.62
CA SER A 669 2.77 -5.89 -7.84
C SER A 669 2.74 -6.31 -6.37
N LEU A 670 3.69 -5.81 -5.58
CA LEU A 670 3.85 -6.17 -4.17
C LEU A 670 3.05 -5.25 -3.23
N GLU A 671 2.66 -4.06 -3.72
CA GLU A 671 1.86 -3.09 -2.97
C GLU A 671 0.36 -3.13 -3.31
N MET A 672 -0.01 -3.49 -4.55
CA MET A 672 -1.41 -3.47 -5.04
C MET A 672 -1.90 -4.83 -5.52
N SER A 673 -3.21 -5.09 -5.44
CA SER A 673 -3.80 -6.31 -6.02
C SER A 673 -3.84 -6.25 -7.55
N LYS A 674 -3.90 -7.42 -8.21
CA LYS A 674 -3.99 -7.50 -9.68
C LYS A 674 -5.24 -6.82 -10.24
N GLU A 675 -6.37 -6.84 -9.54
CA GLU A 675 -7.61 -6.18 -9.96
C GLU A 675 -7.45 -4.66 -9.92
N GLN A 676 -6.80 -4.14 -8.88
CA GLN A 676 -6.57 -2.70 -8.72
C GLN A 676 -5.60 -2.18 -9.78
N LEU A 677 -4.56 -2.95 -10.07
CA LEU A 677 -3.61 -2.63 -11.14
C LEU A 677 -4.28 -2.68 -12.52
N ALA A 678 -5.09 -3.71 -12.79
CA ALA A 678 -5.84 -3.83 -14.05
C ALA A 678 -6.82 -2.66 -14.24
N MET A 679 -7.49 -2.22 -13.16
CA MET A 679 -8.36 -1.05 -13.20
C MET A 679 -7.58 0.22 -13.56
N ARG A 680 -6.41 0.45 -12.95
CA ARG A 680 -5.56 1.61 -13.28
C ARG A 680 -5.10 1.60 -14.73
N LEU A 681 -4.66 0.44 -15.24
CA LEU A 681 -4.29 0.27 -16.64
C LEU A 681 -5.45 0.59 -17.58
N LEU A 682 -6.66 0.11 -17.25
CA LEU A 682 -7.86 0.38 -18.03
C LEU A 682 -8.21 1.87 -18.06
N CYS A 683 -8.10 2.56 -16.92
CA CYS A 683 -8.39 4.00 -16.80
C CYS A 683 -7.36 4.86 -17.53
N SER A 684 -6.09 4.52 -17.40
CA SER A 684 -4.98 5.19 -18.09
C SER A 684 -5.12 5.09 -19.62
N GLN A 685 -5.48 3.90 -20.13
CA GLN A 685 -5.69 3.72 -21.57
C GLN A 685 -6.96 4.35 -22.10
N SER A 686 -8.06 4.17 -21.38
CA SER A 686 -9.35 4.72 -21.82
C SER A 686 -9.42 6.24 -21.62
N GLU A 687 -8.48 6.82 -20.86
CA GLU A 687 -8.52 8.22 -20.40
C GLU A 687 -9.88 8.54 -19.78
N VAL A 688 -10.37 7.56 -19.02
CA VAL A 688 -11.56 7.67 -18.20
C VAL A 688 -11.07 7.72 -16.77
N ALA A 689 -11.58 8.71 -16.03
CA ALA A 689 -11.08 8.96 -14.69
C ALA A 689 -11.23 7.72 -13.80
N LEU A 690 -10.20 7.39 -13.03
CA LEU A 690 -10.15 6.14 -12.25
C LEU A 690 -11.33 6.00 -11.29
N HIS A 691 -11.78 7.12 -10.74
CA HIS A 691 -12.97 7.14 -9.89
C HIS A 691 -14.20 6.68 -10.70
N LYS A 692 -14.43 7.18 -11.93
CA LYS A 692 -15.59 6.80 -12.77
C LYS A 692 -15.63 5.31 -13.05
N VAL A 693 -14.49 4.67 -13.33
CA VAL A 693 -14.46 3.23 -13.62
C VAL A 693 -14.62 2.38 -12.35
N ARG A 694 -13.98 2.79 -11.24
CA ARG A 694 -14.13 2.10 -9.94
C ARG A 694 -15.56 2.10 -9.43
N SER A 695 -16.27 3.19 -9.64
CA SER A 695 -17.62 3.34 -9.11
C SER A 695 -18.71 3.19 -10.19
N GLY A 696 -18.32 2.95 -11.45
CA GLY A 696 -19.20 2.53 -12.54
C GLY A 696 -19.88 3.67 -13.32
N PHE A 697 -19.48 4.92 -13.09
CA PHE A 697 -20.10 6.15 -13.63
C PHE A 697 -19.52 6.56 -14.95
N LEU A 698 -19.79 5.71 -15.92
CA LEU A 698 -19.29 5.85 -17.28
C LEU A 698 -20.36 6.54 -18.12
N GLY A 699 -20.04 7.71 -18.66
CA GLY A 699 -20.89 8.35 -19.67
C GLY A 699 -21.06 7.43 -20.89
N HIS A 700 -22.05 7.71 -21.75
CA HIS A 700 -22.20 7.00 -23.02
C HIS A 700 -20.96 7.08 -23.92
N GLU A 701 -20.13 8.09 -23.72
CA GLU A 701 -18.84 8.25 -24.42
C GLU A 701 -17.69 7.49 -23.73
N ASP A 702 -17.79 7.24 -22.43
CA ASP A 702 -16.77 6.52 -21.67
C ASP A 702 -16.83 5.01 -21.93
N TRP A 703 -18.02 4.44 -22.17
CA TRP A 703 -18.18 3.02 -22.49
C TRP A 703 -17.46 2.61 -23.79
N PRO A 704 -17.61 3.32 -24.92
CA PRO A 704 -16.79 3.09 -26.10
C PRO A 704 -15.30 3.22 -25.83
N ARG A 705 -14.86 4.22 -25.05
CA ARG A 705 -13.44 4.41 -24.69
C ARG A 705 -12.90 3.27 -23.83
N LEU A 706 -13.67 2.79 -22.86
CA LEU A 706 -13.34 1.63 -22.04
C LEU A 706 -13.39 0.33 -22.81
N THR A 707 -14.37 0.14 -23.69
CA THR A 707 -14.44 -1.06 -24.54
C THR A 707 -13.25 -1.10 -25.48
N THR A 708 -12.87 0.06 -26.03
CA THR A 708 -11.66 0.21 -26.86
C THR A 708 -10.41 -0.05 -26.04
N GLY A 709 -10.27 0.57 -24.86
CA GLY A 709 -9.14 0.37 -23.94
C GLY A 709 -9.03 -1.08 -23.46
N ALA A 710 -10.14 -1.73 -23.12
CA ALA A 710 -10.22 -3.13 -22.74
C ALA A 710 -9.86 -4.05 -23.91
N GLY A 711 -10.28 -3.72 -25.13
CA GLY A 711 -9.86 -4.42 -26.35
C GLY A 711 -8.37 -4.34 -26.58
N LEU A 712 -7.77 -3.16 -26.41
CA LEU A 712 -6.32 -2.94 -26.53
C LEU A 712 -5.54 -3.69 -25.43
N LEU A 713 -6.02 -3.63 -24.18
CA LEU A 713 -5.43 -4.32 -23.03
C LEU A 713 -5.56 -5.83 -23.12
N SER A 714 -6.68 -6.36 -23.61
CA SER A 714 -6.86 -7.80 -23.81
C SER A 714 -5.90 -8.37 -24.86
N GLN A 715 -5.45 -7.54 -25.80
CA GLN A 715 -4.44 -7.90 -26.79
C GLN A 715 -3.01 -7.55 -26.35
N ALA A 716 -2.85 -6.94 -25.17
CA ALA A 716 -1.55 -6.57 -24.63
C ALA A 716 -0.97 -7.77 -23.87
N PRO A 717 0.28 -8.16 -24.13
CA PRO A 717 0.93 -9.29 -23.46
C PRO A 717 1.40 -8.91 -22.04
N ILE A 718 0.49 -8.49 -21.17
CA ILE A 718 0.77 -8.14 -19.77
C ILE A 718 0.46 -9.34 -18.86
N MET A 719 1.40 -9.69 -17.97
CA MET A 719 1.25 -10.74 -16.97
C MET A 719 1.46 -10.12 -15.59
N ILE A 720 0.49 -10.29 -14.69
CA ILE A 720 0.52 -9.68 -13.35
C ILE A 720 0.65 -10.77 -12.30
N ASP A 721 1.54 -10.55 -11.34
CA ASP A 721 1.72 -11.38 -10.15
C ASP A 721 1.60 -10.50 -8.90
N ASP A 722 0.65 -10.81 -8.03
CA ASP A 722 0.35 -10.11 -6.78
C ASP A 722 0.70 -10.92 -5.52
N SER A 723 1.64 -11.86 -5.65
CA SER A 723 2.12 -12.65 -4.50
C SER A 723 2.76 -11.72 -3.46
N ALA A 724 2.39 -11.87 -2.18
CA ALA A 724 2.93 -11.06 -1.10
C ALA A 724 4.39 -11.43 -0.77
N SER A 725 5.29 -10.44 -0.78
CA SER A 725 6.70 -10.57 -0.36
C SER A 725 7.49 -11.72 -1.02
N PRO A 726 7.54 -11.83 -2.37
CA PRO A 726 8.20 -12.93 -3.04
C PRO A 726 9.72 -12.87 -2.83
N THR A 727 10.34 -14.04 -2.86
CA THR A 727 11.81 -14.13 -2.84
C THR A 727 12.39 -13.85 -4.22
N ILE A 728 13.66 -13.45 -4.28
CA ILE A 728 14.37 -13.27 -5.56
C ILE A 728 14.41 -14.58 -6.40
N LEU A 729 14.41 -15.73 -5.74
CA LEU A 729 14.39 -17.04 -6.39
C LEU A 729 13.04 -17.31 -7.06
N GLU A 730 11.93 -17.01 -6.39
CA GLU A 730 10.58 -17.12 -6.97
C GLU A 730 10.40 -16.19 -8.18
N ILE A 731 10.82 -14.93 -8.07
CA ILE A 731 10.80 -13.96 -9.18
C ILE A 731 11.60 -14.52 -10.36
N ARG A 732 12.81 -15.03 -10.09
CA ARG A 732 13.68 -15.63 -11.12
C ARG A 732 13.04 -16.87 -11.76
N ALA A 733 12.45 -17.78 -10.99
CA ALA A 733 11.78 -18.98 -11.50
C ALA A 733 10.60 -18.62 -12.41
N LYS A 734 9.75 -17.67 -11.98
CA LYS A 734 8.62 -17.17 -12.77
C LYS A 734 9.09 -16.50 -14.07
N CYS A 735 10.11 -15.65 -14.00
CA CYS A 735 10.68 -14.99 -15.19
C CYS A 735 11.31 -15.99 -16.16
N ARG A 736 12.06 -16.99 -15.68
CA ARG A 736 12.64 -18.06 -16.53
C ARG A 736 11.56 -18.84 -17.27
N ARG A 737 10.47 -19.20 -16.58
CA ARG A 737 9.32 -19.88 -17.19
C ARG A 737 8.70 -19.03 -18.30
N LEU A 738 8.44 -17.75 -18.05
CA LEU A 738 7.89 -16.83 -19.04
C LEU A 738 8.84 -16.61 -20.23
N LYS A 739 10.16 -16.53 -19.99
CA LYS A 739 11.17 -16.40 -21.04
C LYS A 739 11.24 -17.66 -21.91
N ALA A 740 11.16 -18.85 -21.33
CA ALA A 740 11.14 -20.11 -22.07
C ALA A 740 9.92 -20.24 -22.99
N GLU A 741 8.79 -19.65 -22.59
CA GLU A 741 7.57 -19.54 -23.41
C GLU A 741 7.62 -18.39 -24.45
N ASN A 742 8.73 -17.64 -24.55
CA ASN A 742 8.85 -16.40 -25.33
C ASN A 742 7.84 -15.30 -24.96
N ARG A 743 7.41 -15.27 -23.69
CA ARG A 743 6.42 -14.32 -23.15
C ARG A 743 7.06 -13.28 -22.22
N LEU A 744 8.35 -12.96 -22.40
CA LEU A 744 9.03 -11.99 -21.56
C LEU A 744 9.96 -11.06 -22.35
N GLY A 745 9.65 -9.76 -22.30
CA GLY A 745 10.39 -8.67 -22.92
C GLY A 745 10.69 -7.49 -21.98
N LEU A 746 9.95 -7.33 -20.88
CA LEU A 746 10.20 -6.35 -19.81
C LEU A 746 9.71 -6.90 -18.47
N VAL A 747 10.42 -6.60 -17.38
CA VAL A 747 9.98 -6.90 -16.01
C VAL A 747 9.79 -5.60 -15.22
N LEU A 748 8.68 -5.49 -14.50
CA LEU A 748 8.36 -4.40 -13.58
C LEU A 748 8.21 -4.94 -12.15
N ILE A 749 8.82 -4.28 -11.17
CA ILE A 749 8.75 -4.66 -9.75
C ILE A 749 8.34 -3.42 -8.92
N ASP A 750 7.18 -3.49 -8.27
CA ASP A 750 6.60 -2.44 -7.42
C ASP A 750 6.42 -2.95 -5.97
N TYR A 751 7.30 -2.66 -5.01
CA TYR A 751 8.59 -1.94 -5.07
C TYR A 751 9.72 -2.78 -4.43
N LEU A 752 10.97 -2.43 -4.72
CA LEU A 752 12.16 -3.24 -4.41
C LEU A 752 12.31 -3.59 -2.93
N GLN A 753 11.93 -2.67 -2.04
CA GLN A 753 11.97 -2.87 -0.59
C GLN A 753 10.90 -3.84 -0.06
N LEU A 754 10.00 -4.40 -0.87
CA LEU A 754 9.10 -5.47 -0.43
C LEU A 754 9.59 -6.87 -0.83
N VAL A 755 10.67 -6.97 -1.61
CA VAL A 755 11.31 -8.25 -1.96
C VAL A 755 12.09 -8.76 -0.75
N ARG A 756 12.01 -10.08 -0.50
CA ARG A 756 12.75 -10.75 0.59
C ARG A 756 13.97 -11.50 0.07
N SER A 757 15.03 -11.54 0.87
CA SER A 757 16.12 -12.50 0.67
C SER A 757 15.83 -13.84 1.34
N ALA A 758 16.33 -14.95 0.79
CA ALA A 758 16.08 -16.32 1.26
C ALA A 758 16.79 -16.69 2.58
N GLY A 759 17.32 -15.71 3.32
CA GLY A 759 18.01 -15.93 4.59
C GLY A 759 17.80 -14.78 5.57
N ALA A 760 17.93 -15.07 6.87
CA ALA A 760 17.89 -14.07 7.94
C ALA A 760 19.12 -13.16 7.85
N ALA A 761 19.05 -12.10 7.03
CA ALA A 761 20.08 -11.07 7.02
C ALA A 761 19.92 -10.19 8.26
N GLU A 762 20.97 -10.09 9.08
CA GLU A 762 20.97 -9.23 10.28
C GLU A 762 20.85 -7.73 9.94
N ASN A 763 21.16 -7.33 8.70
CA ASN A 763 21.22 -5.93 8.28
C ASN A 763 20.55 -5.68 6.93
N ARG A 764 19.59 -4.76 6.91
CA ARG A 764 18.72 -4.45 5.77
C ARG A 764 19.48 -3.98 4.52
N VAL A 765 20.57 -3.22 4.73
CA VAL A 765 21.45 -2.74 3.64
C VAL A 765 22.06 -3.91 2.86
N GLN A 766 22.47 -4.97 3.56
CA GLN A 766 23.05 -6.15 2.91
C GLN A 766 21.98 -6.95 2.16
N GLU A 767 20.76 -7.02 2.70
CA GLU A 767 19.62 -7.64 2.04
C GLU A 767 19.30 -6.96 0.71
N ILE A 768 19.15 -5.62 0.72
CA ILE A 768 18.92 -4.84 -0.51
C ILE A 768 20.05 -5.04 -1.52
N SER A 769 21.30 -5.05 -1.05
CA SER A 769 22.46 -5.30 -1.91
C SER A 769 22.45 -6.68 -2.57
N GLN A 770 21.95 -7.71 -1.88
CA GLN A 770 21.78 -9.04 -2.45
C GLN A 770 20.65 -9.05 -3.49
N ILE A 771 19.56 -8.34 -3.21
CA ILE A 771 18.40 -8.21 -4.11
C ILE A 771 18.81 -7.50 -5.40
N THR A 772 19.48 -6.34 -5.34
CA THR A 772 19.90 -5.59 -6.53
C THR A 772 20.86 -6.37 -7.40
N ARG A 773 21.88 -7.02 -6.80
CA ARG A 773 22.77 -7.92 -7.54
C ARG A 773 22.02 -9.08 -8.17
N GLY A 774 21.08 -9.69 -7.43
CA GLY A 774 20.24 -10.79 -7.91
C GLY A 774 19.38 -10.39 -9.11
N LEU A 775 18.79 -9.19 -9.09
CA LEU A 775 18.02 -8.61 -10.18
C LEU A 775 18.91 -8.26 -11.38
N LYS A 776 20.10 -7.68 -11.16
CA LYS A 776 21.04 -7.39 -12.25
C LYS A 776 21.55 -8.67 -12.92
N ALA A 777 21.83 -9.71 -12.15
CA ALA A 777 22.15 -11.03 -12.70
C ALA A 777 20.99 -11.59 -13.51
N LEU A 778 19.75 -11.48 -13.00
CA LEU A 778 18.55 -11.93 -13.70
C LEU A 778 18.33 -11.19 -15.03
N ALA A 779 18.51 -9.87 -15.05
CA ALA A 779 18.40 -9.04 -16.25
C ALA A 779 19.37 -9.53 -17.33
N LYS A 780 20.65 -9.71 -16.96
CA LYS A 780 21.70 -10.21 -17.86
C LYS A 780 21.45 -11.64 -18.34
N GLU A 781 21.02 -12.52 -17.44
CA GLU A 781 20.75 -13.92 -17.74
C GLU A 781 19.62 -14.07 -18.77
N LEU A 782 18.53 -13.33 -18.60
CA LEU A 782 17.35 -13.41 -19.48
C LEU A 782 17.46 -12.50 -20.71
N ALA A 783 18.48 -11.64 -20.76
CA ALA A 783 18.62 -10.56 -21.73
C ALA A 783 17.31 -9.75 -21.85
N VAL A 784 16.80 -9.28 -20.71
CA VAL A 784 15.55 -8.51 -20.59
C VAL A 784 15.79 -7.31 -19.66
N PRO A 785 15.29 -6.10 -19.99
CA PRO A 785 15.30 -4.97 -19.07
C PRO A 785 14.43 -5.24 -17.83
N ILE A 786 14.93 -4.86 -16.65
CA ILE A 786 14.17 -4.93 -15.39
C ILE A 786 14.04 -3.51 -14.82
N ILE A 787 12.81 -3.04 -14.66
CA ILE A 787 12.48 -1.79 -13.98
C ILE A 787 12.05 -2.12 -12.55
N ALA A 788 12.78 -1.59 -11.57
CA ALA A 788 12.42 -1.71 -10.16
C ALA A 788 12.16 -0.34 -9.55
N LEU A 789 11.02 -0.21 -8.86
CA LEU A 789 10.70 0.99 -8.10
C LEU A 789 11.47 1.02 -6.78
N SER A 790 12.00 2.19 -6.43
CA SER A 790 12.68 2.40 -5.15
C SER A 790 12.20 3.69 -4.50
N GLN A 791 11.98 3.65 -3.18
CA GLN A 791 11.65 4.84 -2.42
C GLN A 791 12.90 5.65 -2.04
N LEU A 792 12.79 6.99 -2.13
CA LEU A 792 13.84 7.92 -1.72
C LEU A 792 13.91 8.12 -0.20
N SER A 793 15.12 8.34 0.30
CA SER A 793 15.39 8.77 1.68
C SER A 793 14.73 10.13 1.98
N ARG A 794 14.44 10.37 3.25
CA ARG A 794 13.84 11.64 3.73
C ARG A 794 14.81 12.81 3.71
N ALA A 795 16.11 12.55 3.57
CA ALA A 795 17.16 13.58 3.57
C ALA A 795 17.10 14.56 2.37
N VAL A 796 16.31 14.25 1.34
CA VAL A 796 16.11 15.14 0.18
C VAL A 796 15.27 16.35 0.53
N ASP A 797 14.27 16.16 1.39
CA ASP A 797 13.28 17.19 1.69
C ASP A 797 13.81 18.29 2.63
N SER A 798 14.85 17.98 3.41
CA SER A 798 15.51 18.93 4.32
C SER A 798 16.46 19.91 3.62
N ARG A 799 16.70 19.77 2.30
CA ARG A 799 17.56 20.67 1.52
C ARG A 799 16.80 21.94 1.11
N ALA A 800 17.53 23.06 0.93
CA ALA A 800 16.94 24.36 0.60
C ALA A 800 16.97 24.65 -0.92
N GLY A 801 15.91 25.27 -1.44
CA GLY A 801 15.87 25.76 -2.83
C GLY A 801 15.94 24.65 -3.90
N ASN A 802 16.75 24.87 -4.94
CA ASN A 802 16.96 23.91 -6.05
C ASN A 802 17.70 22.62 -5.62
N GLU A 803 18.21 22.55 -4.40
CA GLU A 803 18.88 21.36 -3.86
C GLU A 803 17.91 20.25 -3.44
N ARG A 804 16.59 20.49 -3.49
CA ARG A 804 15.54 19.49 -3.28
C ARG A 804 15.36 18.51 -4.44
N ARG A 805 16.06 18.74 -5.55
CA ARG A 805 16.14 17.78 -6.66
C ARG A 805 16.80 16.49 -6.16
N PRO A 806 16.16 15.31 -6.35
CA PRO A 806 16.74 14.04 -5.93
C PRO A 806 18.08 13.74 -6.61
N GLN A 807 19.01 13.20 -5.84
CA GLN A 807 20.35 12.81 -6.29
C GLN A 807 20.61 11.33 -5.98
N LEU A 808 21.67 10.75 -6.57
CA LEU A 808 21.99 9.33 -6.39
C LEU A 808 22.23 8.94 -4.91
N SER A 809 22.78 9.87 -4.12
CA SER A 809 22.97 9.69 -2.67
C SER A 809 21.67 9.41 -1.91
N ASP A 810 20.53 9.77 -2.49
CA ASP A 810 19.22 9.81 -1.83
C ASP A 810 18.44 8.51 -1.96
N LEU A 811 18.91 7.58 -2.80
CA LEU A 811 18.41 6.22 -2.81
C LEU A 811 18.60 5.64 -1.40
N ARG A 812 17.52 5.17 -0.78
CA ARG A 812 17.60 4.60 0.57
C ARG A 812 18.55 3.40 0.54
N GLU A 813 19.52 3.36 1.47
CA GLU A 813 20.52 2.28 1.55
C GLU A 813 21.43 2.22 0.29
N SER A 814 21.75 3.41 -0.26
CA SER A 814 22.18 3.76 -1.64
C SER A 814 23.37 3.05 -2.26
N GLY A 815 24.37 2.60 -1.48
CA GLY A 815 25.68 2.28 -2.06
C GLY A 815 25.66 1.18 -3.14
N SER A 816 24.87 0.13 -2.93
CA SER A 816 24.78 -1.01 -3.86
C SER A 816 23.78 -0.79 -5.00
N ILE A 817 22.64 -0.14 -4.72
CA ILE A 817 21.62 0.18 -5.73
C ILE A 817 22.23 1.06 -6.82
N GLU A 818 23.00 2.08 -6.42
CA GLU A 818 23.69 2.96 -7.35
C GLU A 818 24.71 2.17 -8.18
N GLN A 819 25.51 1.29 -7.59
CA GLN A 819 26.57 0.58 -8.33
C GLN A 819 26.02 -0.46 -9.32
N ASP A 820 24.97 -1.18 -8.93
CA ASP A 820 24.41 -2.31 -9.68
C ASP A 820 23.50 -1.88 -10.85
N SER A 821 22.86 -0.72 -10.73
CA SER A 821 21.94 -0.18 -11.76
C SER A 821 22.68 0.40 -12.96
N ASP A 822 22.09 0.26 -14.16
CA ASP A 822 22.64 0.84 -15.40
C ASP A 822 21.97 2.17 -15.72
N LEU A 823 20.70 2.33 -15.33
CA LEU A 823 19.89 3.54 -15.48
C LEU A 823 19.19 3.86 -14.15
N VAL A 824 19.30 5.11 -13.68
CA VAL A 824 18.58 5.62 -12.51
C VAL A 824 17.82 6.87 -12.93
N MET A 825 16.51 6.86 -12.68
CA MET A 825 15.61 7.97 -12.96
C MET A 825 14.90 8.41 -11.68
N PHE A 826 14.81 9.73 -11.48
CA PHE A 826 14.04 10.32 -10.40
C PHE A 826 12.82 11.05 -10.92
N VAL A 827 11.70 10.87 -10.22
CA VAL A 827 10.51 11.67 -10.46
C VAL A 827 10.57 12.88 -9.55
N PHE A 828 10.64 14.06 -10.16
CA PHE A 828 10.59 15.33 -9.47
C PHE A 828 9.35 16.09 -9.95
N ARG A 829 8.65 16.76 -9.05
CA ARG A 829 7.49 17.60 -9.40
C ARG A 829 7.71 18.94 -8.77
N GLU A 830 8.06 19.96 -9.55
CA GLU A 830 8.41 21.26 -8.99
C GLU A 830 7.21 21.93 -8.30
N GLU A 831 6.00 21.71 -8.82
CA GLU A 831 4.72 22.11 -8.20
C GLU A 831 4.57 21.63 -6.74
N TYR A 832 5.20 20.50 -6.39
CA TYR A 832 5.17 19.98 -5.03
C TYR A 832 5.93 20.89 -4.04
N TYR A 833 7.00 21.54 -4.51
CA TYR A 833 7.90 22.37 -3.72
C TYR A 833 7.66 23.88 -3.86
N LYS A 834 7.17 24.34 -5.02
CA LYS A 834 6.86 25.76 -5.33
C LYS A 834 5.35 25.93 -5.59
N ARG A 835 4.59 26.05 -4.50
CA ARG A 835 3.13 25.89 -4.50
C ARG A 835 2.32 27.14 -4.89
N ASP A 836 2.96 28.30 -4.97
CA ASP A 836 2.31 29.57 -5.27
C ASP A 836 2.33 29.93 -6.77
N ASP A 837 2.95 29.08 -7.60
CA ASP A 837 3.08 29.32 -9.04
C ASP A 837 2.13 28.43 -9.86
N PRO A 838 0.98 28.96 -10.33
CA PRO A 838 0.02 28.20 -11.13
C PRO A 838 0.58 27.76 -12.49
N SER A 839 1.73 28.29 -12.94
CA SER A 839 2.39 27.86 -14.18
C SER A 839 3.07 26.49 -14.09
N LEU A 840 3.17 25.93 -12.88
CA LEU A 840 3.78 24.62 -12.60
C LEU A 840 2.76 23.47 -12.50
N ARG A 841 1.45 23.75 -12.57
CA ARG A 841 0.39 22.74 -12.38
C ARG A 841 0.49 21.60 -13.39
N GLY A 842 0.55 20.37 -12.87
CA GLY A 842 0.71 19.15 -13.65
C GLY A 842 2.12 18.97 -14.22
N LYS A 843 3.07 19.89 -14.03
CA LYS A 843 4.45 19.72 -14.53
C LYS A 843 5.21 18.75 -13.64
N ALA A 844 5.75 17.72 -14.27
CA ALA A 844 6.63 16.74 -13.68
C ALA A 844 7.94 16.69 -14.48
N GLU A 845 9.06 16.50 -13.81
CA GLU A 845 10.36 16.27 -14.43
C GLU A 845 10.78 14.84 -14.15
N LEU A 846 11.24 14.15 -15.20
CA LEU A 846 11.94 12.88 -15.07
C LEU A 846 13.44 13.15 -15.18
N ILE A 847 14.15 13.06 -14.07
CA ILE A 847 15.58 13.32 -13.99
C ILE A 847 16.32 12.00 -14.23
N VAL A 848 16.99 11.87 -15.38
CA VAL A 848 17.90 10.76 -15.68
C VAL A 848 19.24 11.03 -15.00
N ALA A 849 19.35 10.61 -13.74
CA ALA A 849 20.51 10.91 -12.89
C ALA A 849 21.73 10.01 -13.17
N LYS A 850 21.51 8.80 -13.69
CA LYS A 850 22.58 7.89 -14.09
C LYS A 850 22.16 7.16 -15.36
N GLN A 851 23.05 7.11 -16.34
CA GLN A 851 22.92 6.23 -17.50
C GLN A 851 24.31 5.74 -17.93
N ARG A 852 24.53 4.43 -17.96
CA ARG A 852 25.84 3.86 -18.27
C ARG A 852 26.26 4.01 -19.73
N ASN A 853 25.30 3.96 -20.65
CA ASN A 853 25.53 3.86 -22.09
C ASN A 853 25.00 5.09 -22.87
N GLY A 854 24.76 6.22 -22.20
CA GLY A 854 24.10 7.37 -22.80
C GLY A 854 24.14 8.61 -21.91
N PRO A 855 23.55 9.73 -22.38
CA PRO A 855 23.54 10.98 -21.64
C PRO A 855 22.63 10.93 -20.41
N THR A 856 22.97 11.75 -19.41
CA THR A 856 22.10 12.14 -18.29
C THR A 856 21.43 13.47 -18.61
N GLY A 857 20.28 13.75 -17.98
CA GLY A 857 19.56 15.01 -18.19
C GLY A 857 18.16 14.95 -17.63
N GLU A 858 17.35 15.95 -17.98
CA GLU A 858 16.02 16.17 -17.42
C GLU A 858 15.01 16.16 -18.57
N ILE A 859 13.87 15.51 -18.35
CA ILE A 859 12.79 15.39 -19.34
C ILE A 859 11.52 15.96 -18.73
N ASP A 860 10.94 16.94 -19.42
CA ASP A 860 9.67 17.53 -19.03
C ASP A 860 8.51 16.59 -19.37
N MET A 861 7.66 16.36 -18.37
CA MET A 861 6.45 15.56 -18.46
C MET A 861 5.27 16.33 -17.86
N THR A 862 4.06 15.96 -18.28
CA THR A 862 2.83 16.44 -17.66
C THR A 862 2.13 15.26 -17.00
N PHE A 863 1.75 15.40 -15.73
CA PHE A 863 0.99 14.41 -14.99
C PHE A 863 -0.51 14.76 -14.98
N LEU A 864 -1.30 13.92 -15.63
CA LEU A 864 -2.75 14.00 -15.67
C LEU A 864 -3.33 13.24 -14.47
N HIS A 865 -3.64 14.00 -13.42
CA HIS A 865 -4.14 13.48 -12.15
C HIS A 865 -5.38 12.58 -12.28
N GLU A 866 -6.32 12.96 -13.14
CA GLU A 866 -7.62 12.31 -13.28
C GLU A 866 -7.50 10.87 -13.82
N PHE A 867 -6.54 10.63 -14.70
CA PHE A 867 -6.34 9.37 -15.41
C PHE A 867 -5.17 8.56 -14.85
N THR A 868 -4.47 9.09 -13.84
CA THR A 868 -3.23 8.51 -13.31
C THR A 868 -2.22 8.24 -14.43
N LYS A 869 -2.05 9.24 -15.31
CA LYS A 869 -1.30 9.11 -16.57
C LYS A 869 -0.25 10.21 -16.70
N PHE A 870 0.98 9.84 -17.00
CA PHE A 870 2.02 10.78 -17.43
C PHE A 870 2.03 10.88 -18.95
N VAL A 871 2.12 12.10 -19.48
CA VAL A 871 2.22 12.42 -20.91
C VAL A 871 3.45 13.31 -21.16
N PRO A 872 4.00 13.37 -22.39
CA PRO A 872 5.09 14.28 -22.72
C PRO A 872 4.74 15.75 -22.43
N GLY A 873 5.72 16.55 -22.00
CA GLY A 873 5.53 17.97 -21.73
C GLY A 873 5.27 18.77 -23.01
N SER A 874 4.03 19.16 -23.26
CA SER A 874 3.68 20.17 -24.26
C SER A 874 3.36 21.50 -23.56
N ASN A 875 3.67 22.63 -24.20
CA ASN A 875 3.31 23.98 -23.73
C ASN A 875 1.78 24.25 -23.70
N LEU A 876 0.94 23.22 -23.80
CA LEU A 876 -0.50 23.33 -23.85
C LEU A 876 -1.07 23.26 -22.42
N MET A 877 -1.66 24.37 -22.00
CA MET A 877 -2.51 24.42 -20.81
C MET A 877 -3.61 23.35 -20.94
N PRO A 878 -4.01 22.67 -19.84
CA PRO A 878 -5.13 21.74 -19.88
C PRO A 878 -6.40 22.48 -20.34
N GLY A 879 -6.79 22.27 -21.61
CA GLY A 879 -7.91 22.95 -22.25
C GLY A 879 -7.71 23.32 -23.73
N GLU A 880 -6.49 23.31 -24.25
CA GLU A 880 -6.24 23.54 -25.69
C GLU A 880 -5.98 22.21 -26.41
N THR A 881 -6.94 21.78 -27.23
CA THR A 881 -6.75 20.69 -28.21
C THR A 881 -5.79 21.12 -29.30
N GLU A 882 -4.78 20.30 -29.63
CA GLU A 882 -4.03 20.49 -30.87
C GLU A 882 -4.97 20.38 -32.09
N PRO A 883 -4.85 21.25 -33.09
CA PRO A 883 -5.60 21.12 -34.32
C PRO A 883 -4.97 20.03 -35.19
N GLY A 884 -5.52 18.82 -35.06
CA GLY A 884 -5.54 17.79 -36.10
C GLY A 884 -4.31 16.90 -36.23
N PHE A 885 -4.49 15.61 -35.96
CA PHE A 885 -4.06 14.50 -36.81
C PHE A 885 -5.00 13.31 -36.65
#